data_AF-A0A9E2L8S7-F1
#
_entry.id   AF-A0A9E2L8S7-F1
#
_cell.length_a   1.000
_cell.length_b   1.000
_cell.length_c   1.000
_cell.angle_alpha   90.00
_cell.angle_beta   90.00
_cell.angle_gamma   90.00
#
_symmetry.space_group_name_H-M   'P 1'
#
loop_
_entity.id
_entity.type
_entity.pdbx_description
1 polymer ?
#
loop_
_entity_poly.entity_id
_entity_poly.type
_entity_poly.pdbx_seq_one_letter_code
_entity_poly.pdbx_strand_id
1 'polypeptide(L)'
;MNKLLLALNKFSGIDIEALLAKQQELNREIESLKQKLAASSEKNEELETKIRNLEEQIAELNRVSEGLRADLEKRSLQIAALEDTNAALNTAKTELESVKVALESEKSDLSARLGEAEANGKALDAANAELKSANVELAKSNEELKQAKADLTAAQTALTAEKATLESEKTALTARLNEAEADGAALKNTNAELAAANAALAAEKADLTAANEALVAGKSDLESEKAALEHEKSALTLRLNEAEANSSALKEEIKSLEESVRQFEARQKELLQELENLKARQNAEEAELQKSTEKESLWQQKEQEYLVRLQETKEELQRKEEALQQKDVVLKEKESLLGEQETVISQNVEKLQAQELKLKEQEQNLLAGKEEMGHMQELFKQQEMSAGLLHQKVQDLDDKLKNRTAELERMNADCEQQKAAIAQHKNELEQQTSLLNRQTAQLKASEEQLRRKEEMLMASQEEIKSLKQELETWRNKKQQEKEQVTESENLSQQLIEAQSEIAALRQKFVQMETERVELLQQIAALKQQPAVAPKPQEPEKPMLVEQGGNRLVRYGQAVALDYQGLFRGHTVEQEDEDRYPYSREPLFHTEVARWTEREDLPVGLAGKLLQKGLAVLEQLGAGIRISTRATLPVADTEWGLHPDVLIEWPEKELCVAVLVDAPYDLRTGAAWHSVPSATDSWINYYYTNRGACVVRVAEEQLIEDYEQVLAYLSNYLYEQTGDHRLMQQVAWGVSTPLWSAEGVQAAAAHHYREQYLGRDLLRETLALEQSVRPAGWEQLPFTIEQLPAEYKKVLAFKEAAARKYIVVRTRPYGSQVVFRKDQVQGKGLWLTGVDQIKNETVELPFWQIEEIAGADNIDKPVEGGAQLSMERLQAILADAVCQYHPVAVQYRGADGNWQQTILYWLTFAPLQGGSVSLPYGGLFQDLMTDSVDPESIVGMSALHHRVVRVALRDIRSIRVLDVFVTEREGIGALVNGIYCAVLYQQAPLAELLYNSLPEDVKLMPYAQANYAHLCMLKQEYKKAYAIYTSIDPQQPMQENMTWEDMISNDFTELVKNDVEPELFIRMAHDLNRAGWHFE
;
A
#
# COMPACT_ATOMS: atom_id res chain seq x y z
N MET A 1 93.82 -108.69 -1.96
CA MET A 1 94.89 -108.76 -0.95
C MET A 1 94.30 -108.31 0.39
N ASN A 2 93.47 -109.13 1.04
CA ASN A 2 93.74 -110.45 1.65
C ASN A 2 94.27 -110.26 3.08
N LYS A 3 93.51 -110.78 4.05
CA LYS A 3 93.60 -110.57 5.53
C LYS A 3 92.93 -109.28 6.07
N LEU A 4 91.90 -108.72 5.43
CA LEU A 4 90.52 -109.22 5.56
C LEU A 4 89.96 -109.75 4.23
N LEU A 5 90.44 -110.94 3.88
CA LEU A 5 89.90 -111.85 2.87
C LEU A 5 90.64 -113.18 3.12
N LEU A 6 90.38 -113.76 4.31
CA LEU A 6 91.01 -115.02 4.74
C LEU A 6 90.03 -115.96 5.47
N ALA A 7 88.74 -115.68 5.35
CA ALA A 7 87.65 -116.63 5.54
C ALA A 7 86.76 -116.54 4.29
N LEU A 8 86.18 -117.68 3.87
CA LEU A 8 85.28 -117.82 2.70
C LEU A 8 85.94 -117.67 1.30
N ASN A 9 86.92 -118.50 0.95
CA ASN A 9 86.97 -119.02 -0.42
C ASN A 9 87.50 -120.47 -0.49
N LYS A 10 86.60 -121.43 -0.30
CA LYS A 10 86.89 -122.88 -0.31
C LYS A 10 85.71 -123.71 -0.86
N PHE A 11 84.96 -123.18 -1.84
CA PHE A 11 83.63 -123.73 -2.19
C PHE A 11 83.17 -123.56 -3.66
N SER A 12 84.03 -123.17 -4.60
CA SER A 12 83.64 -122.94 -6.01
C SER A 12 84.80 -123.16 -6.99
N GLY A 13 84.56 -122.91 -8.29
CA GLY A 13 85.51 -123.05 -9.41
C GLY A 13 85.05 -122.31 -10.67
N ILE A 14 85.99 -121.95 -11.56
CA ILE A 14 85.91 -121.46 -12.98
C ILE A 14 87.33 -120.94 -13.39
N ASP A 15 87.62 -120.78 -14.70
CA ASP A 15 88.91 -120.31 -15.28
C ASP A 15 88.71 -119.31 -16.46
N ILE A 16 89.69 -118.45 -16.80
CA ILE A 16 89.50 -117.15 -17.51
C ILE A 16 90.35 -116.86 -18.77
N GLU A 17 91.55 -117.44 -18.98
CA GLU A 17 92.55 -116.85 -19.92
C GLU A 17 92.18 -116.79 -21.42
N ALA A 18 91.25 -117.60 -21.92
CA ALA A 18 91.02 -117.78 -23.37
C ALA A 18 90.39 -116.59 -24.11
N LEU A 19 89.74 -115.64 -23.42
CA LEU A 19 88.93 -114.60 -24.07
C LEU A 19 89.72 -113.41 -24.62
N LEU A 20 90.90 -113.10 -24.07
CA LEU A 20 91.65 -111.90 -24.43
C LEU A 20 92.25 -111.93 -25.84
N ALA A 21 92.68 -113.10 -26.32
CA ALA A 21 93.36 -113.22 -27.61
C ALA A 21 92.45 -112.84 -28.80
N LYS A 22 91.16 -113.18 -28.74
CA LYS A 22 90.23 -113.01 -29.86
C LYS A 22 89.84 -111.55 -30.13
N GLN A 23 90.08 -110.65 -29.17
CA GLN A 23 89.76 -109.22 -29.29
C GLN A 23 90.74 -108.47 -30.22
N GLN A 24 92.00 -108.90 -30.32
CA GLN A 24 93.02 -108.14 -31.06
C GLN A 24 92.97 -108.36 -32.58
N GLU A 25 92.49 -109.51 -33.05
CA GLU A 25 92.39 -109.83 -34.49
C GLU A 25 91.42 -108.87 -35.20
N LEU A 26 90.22 -108.68 -34.61
CA LEU A 26 89.11 -107.95 -35.21
C LEU A 26 89.43 -106.47 -35.47
N ASN A 27 90.31 -105.87 -34.65
CA ASN A 27 90.70 -104.47 -34.78
C ASN A 27 91.60 -104.19 -36.00
N ARG A 28 92.21 -105.22 -36.62
CA ARG A 28 93.05 -105.01 -37.82
C ARG A 28 92.26 -104.92 -39.12
N GLU A 29 91.18 -105.68 -39.27
CA GLU A 29 90.41 -105.71 -40.53
C GLU A 29 89.68 -104.38 -40.82
N ILE A 30 89.15 -103.74 -39.78
CA ILE A 30 88.37 -102.50 -39.88
C ILE A 30 89.16 -101.37 -40.57
N GLU A 31 90.46 -101.26 -40.29
CA GLU A 31 91.26 -100.15 -40.81
C GLU A 31 91.65 -100.33 -42.29
N SER A 32 91.69 -101.57 -42.80
CA SER A 32 91.92 -101.86 -44.22
C SER A 32 90.77 -101.39 -45.11
N LEU A 33 89.52 -101.50 -44.64
CA LEU A 33 88.34 -101.14 -45.43
C LEU A 33 88.21 -99.62 -45.63
N LYS A 34 88.57 -98.82 -44.63
CA LYS A 34 88.53 -97.35 -44.73
C LYS A 34 89.42 -96.81 -45.85
N GLN A 35 90.63 -97.36 -46.02
CA GLN A 35 91.54 -96.92 -47.08
C GLN A 35 91.01 -97.19 -48.49
N LYS A 36 90.33 -98.34 -48.71
CA LYS A 36 89.74 -98.66 -50.01
C LYS A 36 88.60 -97.73 -50.41
N LEU A 37 87.83 -97.24 -49.43
CA LEU A 37 86.70 -96.35 -49.69
C LEU A 37 87.17 -94.98 -50.21
N ALA A 38 88.24 -94.43 -49.64
CA ALA A 38 88.79 -93.13 -50.05
C ALA A 38 89.24 -93.11 -51.53
N ALA A 39 89.97 -94.13 -51.98
CA ALA A 39 90.49 -94.23 -53.35
C ALA A 39 89.39 -94.34 -54.42
N SER A 40 88.18 -94.80 -54.05
CA SER A 40 87.05 -94.84 -54.99
C SER A 40 86.38 -93.47 -55.18
N SER A 41 86.57 -92.54 -54.24
CA SER A 41 85.96 -91.20 -54.29
C SER A 41 86.63 -90.32 -55.34
N GLU A 42 87.96 -90.20 -55.29
CA GLU A 42 88.75 -89.37 -56.22
C GLU A 42 88.50 -89.74 -57.69
N LYS A 43 88.31 -91.05 -57.97
CA LYS A 43 88.16 -91.54 -59.34
C LYS A 43 86.81 -91.19 -59.99
N ASN A 44 85.78 -90.92 -59.21
CA ASN A 44 84.51 -90.42 -59.74
C ASN A 44 84.61 -88.93 -60.12
N GLU A 45 85.24 -88.12 -59.27
CA GLU A 45 85.41 -86.68 -59.53
C GLU A 45 86.16 -86.41 -60.85
N GLU A 46 87.16 -87.24 -61.20
CA GLU A 46 87.91 -87.08 -62.46
C GLU A 46 87.03 -87.25 -63.71
N LEU A 47 86.12 -88.24 -63.74
CA LEU A 47 85.29 -88.53 -64.91
C LEU A 47 84.22 -87.45 -65.17
N GLU A 48 83.64 -86.89 -64.11
CA GLU A 48 82.65 -85.81 -64.20
C GLU A 48 83.21 -84.50 -64.77
N THR A 49 84.53 -84.31 -64.77
CA THR A 49 85.17 -83.15 -65.43
C THR A 49 85.29 -83.32 -66.95
N LYS A 50 85.48 -84.55 -67.45
CA LYS A 50 85.71 -84.82 -68.89
C LYS A 50 84.43 -84.73 -69.72
N ILE A 51 83.29 -85.18 -69.19
CA ILE A 51 82.00 -85.14 -69.91
C ILE A 51 81.59 -83.68 -70.20
N ARG A 52 81.66 -82.81 -69.18
CA ARG A 52 81.37 -81.37 -69.28
C ARG A 52 82.07 -80.67 -70.46
N ASN A 53 83.35 -80.99 -70.69
CA ASN A 53 84.17 -80.34 -71.72
C ASN A 53 83.73 -80.71 -73.16
N LEU A 54 83.20 -81.93 -73.37
CA LEU A 54 82.71 -82.36 -74.69
C LEU A 54 81.33 -81.78 -75.02
N GLU A 55 80.47 -81.63 -74.02
CA GLU A 55 79.15 -80.99 -74.17
C GLU A 55 79.29 -79.52 -74.57
N GLU A 56 80.30 -78.84 -74.02
CA GLU A 56 80.60 -77.42 -74.30
C GLU A 56 81.03 -77.18 -75.77
N GLN A 57 81.80 -78.09 -76.38
CA GLN A 57 82.26 -77.94 -77.77
C GLN A 57 81.15 -78.13 -78.82
N ILE A 58 80.21 -79.06 -78.60
CA ILE A 58 79.12 -79.32 -79.55
C ILE A 58 78.12 -78.14 -79.55
N ALA A 59 77.90 -77.51 -78.39
CA ALA A 59 77.08 -76.31 -78.28
C ALA A 59 77.61 -75.15 -79.13
N GLU A 60 78.94 -74.98 -79.22
CA GLU A 60 79.56 -73.85 -79.90
C GLU A 60 79.48 -73.95 -81.44
N LEU A 61 79.60 -75.16 -82.01
CA LEU A 61 79.53 -75.34 -83.46
C LEU A 61 78.12 -75.10 -84.04
N ASN A 62 77.07 -75.52 -83.32
CA ASN A 62 75.70 -75.31 -83.78
C ASN A 62 75.34 -73.81 -83.83
N ARG A 63 75.81 -73.01 -82.85
CA ARG A 63 75.64 -71.54 -82.85
C ARG A 63 76.16 -70.87 -84.13
N VAL A 64 77.32 -71.31 -84.64
CA VAL A 64 77.93 -70.72 -85.84
C VAL A 64 77.11 -71.06 -87.10
N SER A 65 76.62 -72.29 -87.21
CA SER A 65 75.77 -72.73 -88.34
C SER A 65 74.46 -71.95 -88.41
N GLU A 66 73.84 -71.69 -87.26
CA GLU A 66 72.57 -70.95 -87.17
C GLU A 66 72.75 -69.47 -87.56
N GLY A 67 73.85 -68.84 -87.15
CA GLY A 67 74.16 -67.44 -87.47
C GLY A 67 74.20 -67.15 -88.98
N LEU A 68 74.84 -68.00 -89.79
CA LEU A 68 74.98 -67.75 -91.23
C LEU A 68 73.68 -67.91 -92.02
N ARG A 69 72.74 -68.76 -91.58
CA ARG A 69 71.41 -68.86 -92.20
C ARG A 69 70.58 -67.61 -91.97
N ALA A 70 70.62 -67.07 -90.74
CA ALA A 70 69.89 -65.86 -90.38
C ALA A 70 70.31 -64.64 -91.24
N ASP A 71 71.60 -64.49 -91.56
CA ASP A 71 72.10 -63.37 -92.35
C ASP A 71 71.63 -63.37 -93.82
N LEU A 72 71.40 -64.54 -94.43
CA LEU A 72 70.88 -64.64 -95.79
C LEU A 72 69.39 -64.28 -95.88
N GLU A 73 68.60 -64.82 -94.95
CA GLU A 73 67.17 -64.53 -94.85
C GLU A 73 66.92 -63.04 -94.59
N LYS A 74 67.73 -62.44 -93.70
CA LYS A 74 67.74 -60.99 -93.42
C LYS A 74 67.94 -60.12 -94.66
N ARG A 75 68.83 -60.51 -95.59
CA ARG A 75 69.06 -59.74 -96.83
C ARG A 75 67.90 -59.84 -97.82
N SER A 76 67.23 -60.99 -97.91
CA SER A 76 66.06 -61.15 -98.77
C SER A 76 64.89 -60.27 -98.31
N LEU A 77 64.65 -60.21 -97.00
CA LEU A 77 63.65 -59.32 -96.39
C LEU A 77 63.95 -57.84 -96.65
N GLN A 78 65.23 -57.47 -96.71
CA GLN A 78 65.65 -56.08 -96.89
C GLN A 78 65.39 -55.52 -98.30
N ILE A 79 65.28 -56.38 -99.33
CA ILE A 79 64.95 -55.96 -100.70
C ILE A 79 63.44 -55.71 -100.83
N ALA A 80 62.60 -56.63 -100.34
CA ALA A 80 61.15 -56.45 -100.34
C ALA A 80 60.74 -55.16 -99.61
N ALA A 81 61.36 -54.88 -98.47
CA ALA A 81 61.14 -53.64 -97.72
C ALA A 81 61.44 -52.36 -98.54
N LEU A 82 62.40 -52.38 -99.48
CA LEU A 82 62.69 -51.22 -100.32
C LEU A 82 61.63 -51.01 -101.42
N GLU A 83 61.09 -52.08 -101.99
CA GLU A 83 59.99 -51.99 -102.97
C GLU A 83 58.72 -51.42 -102.32
N ASP A 84 58.39 -51.89 -101.10
CA ASP A 84 57.31 -51.34 -100.28
C ASP A 84 57.50 -49.84 -99.99
N THR A 85 58.73 -49.39 -99.66
CA THR A 85 58.98 -47.95 -99.41
C THR A 85 58.75 -47.07 -100.65
N ASN A 86 59.01 -47.57 -101.87
CA ASN A 86 58.75 -46.82 -103.09
C ASN A 86 57.26 -46.73 -103.43
N ALA A 87 56.47 -47.76 -103.12
CA ALA A 87 55.02 -47.70 -103.23
C ALA A 87 54.44 -46.67 -102.23
N ALA A 88 54.92 -46.70 -100.98
CA ALA A 88 54.55 -45.73 -99.95
C ALA A 88 54.89 -44.28 -100.36
N LEU A 89 56.08 -44.03 -100.94
CA LEU A 89 56.50 -42.69 -101.37
C LEU A 89 55.60 -42.09 -102.46
N ASN A 90 55.13 -42.91 -103.40
CA ASN A 90 54.20 -42.46 -104.44
C ASN A 90 52.81 -42.14 -103.87
N THR A 91 52.33 -42.95 -102.91
CA THR A 91 51.09 -42.67 -102.17
C THR A 91 51.18 -41.34 -101.42
N ALA A 92 52.26 -41.14 -100.65
CA ALA A 92 52.52 -39.89 -99.92
C ALA A 92 52.57 -38.65 -100.84
N LYS A 93 53.06 -38.80 -102.08
CA LYS A 93 53.02 -37.71 -103.07
C LYS A 93 51.59 -37.36 -103.51
N THR A 94 50.72 -38.35 -103.71
CA THR A 94 49.31 -38.10 -104.04
C THR A 94 48.54 -37.48 -102.87
N GLU A 95 48.85 -37.90 -101.64
CA GLU A 95 48.31 -37.30 -100.42
C GLU A 95 48.75 -35.82 -100.31
N LEU A 96 50.02 -35.50 -100.56
CA LEU A 96 50.53 -34.13 -100.49
C LEU A 96 49.81 -33.16 -101.45
N GLU A 97 49.50 -33.59 -102.68
CA GLU A 97 48.76 -32.74 -103.63
C GLU A 97 47.30 -32.55 -103.19
N SER A 98 46.69 -33.55 -102.54
CA SER A 98 45.36 -33.40 -101.93
C SER A 98 45.36 -32.44 -100.74
N VAL A 99 46.40 -32.48 -99.89
CA VAL A 99 46.60 -31.56 -98.76
C VAL A 99 46.78 -30.12 -99.25
N LYS A 100 47.49 -29.92 -100.36
CA LYS A 100 47.65 -28.59 -100.98
C LYS A 100 46.31 -28.00 -101.42
N VAL A 101 45.43 -28.78 -102.06
CA VAL A 101 44.08 -28.33 -102.45
C VAL A 101 43.24 -28.01 -101.21
N ALA A 102 43.33 -28.82 -100.15
CA ALA A 102 42.67 -28.54 -98.88
C ALA A 102 43.15 -27.22 -98.24
N LEU A 103 44.46 -26.96 -98.23
CA LEU A 103 45.04 -25.70 -97.73
C LEU A 103 44.66 -24.48 -98.58
N GLU A 104 44.53 -24.62 -99.89
CA GLU A 104 44.04 -23.55 -100.77
C GLU A 104 42.56 -23.21 -100.49
N SER A 105 41.73 -24.22 -100.18
CA SER A 105 40.35 -24.03 -99.71
C SER A 105 40.32 -23.35 -98.33
N GLU A 106 41.07 -23.87 -97.35
CA GLU A 106 41.12 -23.33 -96.00
C GLU A 106 41.58 -21.86 -95.98
N LYS A 107 42.54 -21.50 -96.85
CA LYS A 107 42.97 -20.11 -97.04
C LYS A 107 41.83 -19.21 -97.54
N SER A 108 40.96 -19.71 -98.41
CA SER A 108 39.77 -18.98 -98.87
C SER A 108 38.78 -18.76 -97.72
N ASP A 109 38.48 -19.82 -96.97
CA ASP A 109 37.55 -19.77 -95.83
C ASP A 109 38.06 -18.86 -94.71
N LEU A 110 39.36 -18.91 -94.39
CA LEU A 110 39.99 -17.99 -93.43
C LEU A 110 39.93 -16.54 -93.89
N SER A 111 40.09 -16.27 -95.20
CA SER A 111 39.97 -14.92 -95.74
C SER A 111 38.53 -14.39 -95.68
N ALA A 112 37.51 -15.25 -95.85
CA ALA A 112 36.11 -14.89 -95.66
C ALA A 112 35.80 -14.59 -94.19
N ARG A 113 36.23 -15.48 -93.27
CA ARG A 113 36.08 -15.31 -91.82
C ARG A 113 36.78 -14.07 -91.28
N LEU A 114 37.90 -13.66 -91.87
CA LEU A 114 38.56 -12.40 -91.53
C LEU A 114 37.68 -11.20 -91.90
N GLY A 115 37.07 -11.19 -93.09
CA GLY A 115 36.13 -10.14 -93.51
C GLY A 115 34.88 -10.07 -92.62
N GLU A 116 34.34 -11.22 -92.20
CA GLU A 116 33.25 -11.28 -91.21
C GLU A 116 33.68 -10.74 -89.84
N ALA A 117 34.89 -11.08 -89.38
CA ALA A 117 35.44 -10.57 -88.12
C ALA A 117 35.64 -9.04 -88.14
N GLU A 118 36.14 -8.49 -89.25
CA GLU A 118 36.26 -7.03 -89.44
C GLU A 118 34.89 -6.33 -89.50
N ALA A 119 33.88 -6.94 -90.11
CA ALA A 119 32.52 -6.42 -90.14
C ALA A 119 31.88 -6.44 -88.73
N ASN A 120 32.06 -7.54 -87.98
CA ASN A 120 31.60 -7.66 -86.60
C ASN A 120 32.31 -6.67 -85.67
N GLY A 121 33.60 -6.41 -85.86
CA GLY A 121 34.34 -5.39 -85.12
C GLY A 121 33.73 -3.99 -85.32
N LYS A 122 33.45 -3.60 -86.57
CA LYS A 122 32.79 -2.31 -86.87
C LYS A 122 31.38 -2.21 -86.28
N ALA A 123 30.62 -3.31 -86.27
CA ALA A 123 29.30 -3.35 -85.63
C ALA A 123 29.39 -3.20 -84.10
N LEU A 124 30.38 -3.83 -83.46
CA LEU A 124 30.67 -3.68 -82.03
C LEU A 124 31.11 -2.25 -81.67
N ASP A 125 31.95 -1.62 -82.49
CA ASP A 125 32.37 -0.22 -82.28
C ASP A 125 31.17 0.75 -82.38
N ALA A 126 30.26 0.53 -83.35
CA ALA A 126 29.03 1.30 -83.47
C ALA A 126 28.11 1.12 -82.25
N ALA A 127 27.86 -0.13 -81.83
CA ALA A 127 27.05 -0.43 -80.65
C ALA A 127 27.66 0.14 -79.36
N ASN A 128 28.99 0.13 -79.21
CA ASN A 128 29.68 0.76 -78.09
C ASN A 128 29.55 2.28 -78.09
N ALA A 129 29.54 2.93 -79.27
CA ALA A 129 29.28 4.36 -79.39
C ALA A 129 27.84 4.73 -78.99
N GLU A 130 26.86 3.94 -79.43
CA GLU A 130 25.45 4.09 -79.04
C GLU A 130 25.24 3.90 -77.53
N LEU A 131 25.78 2.81 -76.95
CA LEU A 131 25.75 2.56 -75.50
C LEU A 131 26.41 3.68 -74.71
N LYS A 132 27.52 4.24 -75.20
CA LYS A 132 28.17 5.39 -74.56
C LYS A 132 27.30 6.65 -74.60
N SER A 133 26.56 6.89 -75.69
CA SER A 133 25.60 7.98 -75.78
C SER A 133 24.42 7.78 -74.82
N ALA A 134 23.82 6.57 -74.81
CA ALA A 134 22.73 6.22 -73.92
C ALA A 134 23.13 6.34 -72.43
N ASN A 135 24.35 5.95 -72.07
CA ASN A 135 24.87 6.13 -70.71
C ASN A 135 25.03 7.61 -70.31
N VAL A 136 25.33 8.52 -71.24
CA VAL A 136 25.38 9.96 -70.97
C VAL A 136 23.97 10.53 -70.76
N GLU A 137 22.98 10.11 -71.55
CA GLU A 137 21.59 10.51 -71.35
C GLU A 137 20.99 9.95 -70.05
N LEU A 138 21.29 8.68 -69.73
CA LEU A 138 20.91 8.08 -68.44
C LEU A 138 21.58 8.80 -67.26
N ALA A 139 22.85 9.17 -67.36
CA ALA A 139 23.53 9.95 -66.33
C ALA A 139 22.86 11.31 -66.12
N LYS A 140 22.47 12.00 -67.21
CA LYS A 140 21.73 13.27 -67.15
C LYS A 140 20.36 13.10 -66.50
N SER A 141 19.57 12.12 -66.94
CA SER A 141 18.25 11.82 -66.39
C SER A 141 18.32 11.41 -64.91
N ASN A 142 19.36 10.70 -64.51
CA ASN A 142 19.58 10.33 -63.10
C ASN A 142 19.92 11.55 -62.23
N GLU A 143 20.63 12.55 -62.76
CA GLU A 143 20.89 13.81 -62.05
C GLU A 143 19.62 14.68 -61.95
N GLU A 144 18.83 14.74 -63.02
CA GLU A 144 17.50 15.38 -63.01
C GLU A 144 16.56 14.72 -61.99
N LEU A 145 16.59 13.38 -61.88
CA LEU A 145 15.85 12.62 -60.86
C LEU A 145 16.36 12.86 -59.43
N LYS A 146 17.68 13.00 -59.22
CA LYS A 146 18.21 13.40 -57.91
C LYS A 146 17.72 14.78 -57.50
N GLN A 147 17.72 15.75 -58.42
CA GLN A 147 17.23 17.10 -58.13
C GLN A 147 15.73 17.07 -57.82
N ALA A 148 14.91 16.41 -58.65
CA ALA A 148 13.48 16.25 -58.40
C ALA A 148 13.20 15.55 -57.06
N LYS A 149 14.02 14.57 -56.65
CA LYS A 149 13.93 13.92 -55.34
C LYS A 149 14.29 14.88 -54.21
N ALA A 150 15.32 15.72 -54.37
CA ALA A 150 15.69 16.73 -53.39
C ALA A 150 14.58 17.78 -53.21
N ASP A 151 14.01 18.27 -54.31
CA ASP A 151 12.91 19.23 -54.33
C ASP A 151 11.64 18.63 -53.67
N LEU A 152 11.31 17.37 -53.98
CA LEU A 152 10.21 16.65 -53.34
C LEU A 152 10.45 16.43 -51.84
N THR A 153 11.68 16.15 -51.44
CA THR A 153 12.05 16.00 -50.01
C THR A 153 11.93 17.33 -49.27
N ALA A 154 12.33 18.45 -49.89
CA ALA A 154 12.14 19.79 -49.34
C ALA A 154 10.65 20.15 -49.21
N ALA A 155 9.84 19.86 -50.24
CA ALA A 155 8.40 20.06 -50.22
C ALA A 155 7.71 19.20 -49.13
N GLN A 156 8.11 17.93 -48.99
CA GLN A 156 7.61 17.04 -47.94
C GLN A 156 8.00 17.53 -46.54
N THR A 157 9.21 18.09 -46.38
CA THR A 157 9.67 18.69 -45.12
C THR A 157 8.84 19.93 -44.77
N ALA A 158 8.58 20.80 -45.74
CA ALA A 158 7.73 21.98 -45.57
C ALA A 158 6.27 21.60 -45.20
N LEU A 159 5.68 20.64 -45.91
CA LEU A 159 4.35 20.08 -45.58
C LEU A 159 4.30 19.41 -44.20
N THR A 160 5.39 18.78 -43.77
CA THR A 160 5.48 18.17 -42.43
C THR A 160 5.55 19.26 -41.35
N ALA A 161 6.28 20.34 -41.60
CA ALA A 161 6.31 21.50 -40.71
C ALA A 161 4.94 22.19 -40.64
N GLU A 162 4.29 22.47 -41.79
CA GLU A 162 2.95 23.06 -41.84
C GLU A 162 1.90 22.18 -41.13
N LYS A 163 1.97 20.86 -41.29
CA LYS A 163 1.14 19.92 -40.55
C LYS A 163 1.39 19.99 -39.04
N ALA A 164 2.63 20.15 -38.60
CA ALA A 164 2.95 20.33 -37.18
C ALA A 164 2.39 21.66 -36.64
N THR A 165 2.47 22.75 -37.40
CA THR A 165 1.81 24.02 -37.04
C THR A 165 0.31 23.87 -36.92
N LEU A 166 -0.34 23.22 -37.89
CA LEU A 166 -1.80 22.99 -37.88
C LEU A 166 -2.26 22.07 -36.76
N GLU A 167 -1.50 21.03 -36.38
CA GLU A 167 -1.80 20.21 -35.21
C GLU A 167 -1.54 21.00 -33.89
N SER A 168 -0.57 21.92 -33.86
CA SER A 168 -0.39 22.85 -32.74
C SER A 168 -1.55 23.85 -32.61
N GLU A 169 -2.06 24.39 -33.72
CA GLU A 169 -3.24 25.26 -33.71
C GLU A 169 -4.51 24.49 -33.31
N LYS A 170 -4.67 23.27 -33.80
CA LYS A 170 -5.80 22.38 -33.46
C LYS A 170 -5.78 21.97 -31.99
N THR A 171 -4.62 21.67 -31.41
CA THR A 171 -4.50 21.40 -29.96
C THR A 171 -4.79 22.65 -29.13
N ALA A 172 -4.29 23.82 -29.53
CA ALA A 172 -4.62 25.09 -28.88
C ALA A 172 -6.13 25.43 -28.98
N LEU A 173 -6.77 25.20 -30.11
CA LEU A 173 -8.23 25.38 -30.28
C LEU A 173 -9.03 24.36 -29.46
N THR A 174 -8.55 23.12 -29.35
CA THR A 174 -9.19 22.09 -28.50
C THR A 174 -9.10 22.47 -27.02
N ALA A 175 -7.95 22.98 -26.56
CA ALA A 175 -7.79 23.48 -25.20
C ALA A 175 -8.76 24.64 -24.90
N ARG A 176 -8.88 25.61 -25.81
CA ARG A 176 -9.83 26.75 -25.66
C ARG A 176 -11.30 26.32 -25.73
N LEU A 177 -11.62 25.25 -26.46
CA LEU A 177 -12.97 24.68 -26.46
C LEU A 177 -13.28 24.01 -25.12
N ASN A 178 -12.36 23.18 -24.60
CA ASN A 178 -12.51 22.54 -23.30
C ASN A 178 -12.60 23.56 -22.16
N GLU A 179 -11.83 24.65 -22.22
CA GLU A 179 -11.90 25.78 -21.28
C GLU A 179 -13.27 26.47 -21.35
N ALA A 180 -13.79 26.76 -22.54
CA ALA A 180 -15.13 27.33 -22.72
C ALA A 180 -16.27 26.38 -22.31
N GLU A 181 -16.09 25.06 -22.46
CA GLU A 181 -17.03 24.04 -21.97
C GLU A 181 -17.00 23.92 -20.45
N ALA A 182 -15.81 24.02 -19.83
CA ALA A 182 -15.63 24.06 -18.38
C ALA A 182 -16.24 25.33 -17.78
N ASP A 183 -16.00 26.50 -18.39
CA ASP A 183 -16.66 27.77 -18.03
C ASP A 183 -18.18 27.67 -18.18
N GLY A 184 -18.67 27.04 -19.26
CA GLY A 184 -20.10 26.78 -19.48
C GLY A 184 -20.71 25.87 -18.42
N ALA A 185 -19.99 24.84 -17.98
CA ALA A 185 -20.39 23.95 -16.89
C ALA A 185 -20.36 24.67 -15.53
N ALA A 186 -19.33 25.48 -15.25
CA ALA A 186 -19.23 26.30 -14.05
C ALA A 186 -20.36 27.35 -13.98
N LEU A 187 -20.65 28.03 -15.09
CA LEU A 187 -21.80 28.95 -15.20
C LEU A 187 -23.14 28.24 -15.03
N LYS A 188 -23.26 26.98 -15.48
CA LYS A 188 -24.46 26.17 -15.26
C LYS A 188 -24.61 25.76 -13.79
N ASN A 189 -23.53 25.37 -13.13
CA ASN A 189 -23.51 25.01 -11.71
C ASN A 189 -23.79 26.24 -10.84
N THR A 190 -23.12 27.37 -11.06
CA THR A 190 -23.41 28.63 -10.34
C THR A 190 -24.83 29.13 -10.57
N ASN A 191 -25.42 28.93 -11.77
CA ASN A 191 -26.84 29.21 -12.00
C ASN A 191 -27.77 28.23 -11.25
N ALA A 192 -27.40 26.96 -11.11
CA ALA A 192 -28.14 25.98 -10.31
C ALA A 192 -28.06 26.28 -8.80
N GLU A 193 -26.88 26.68 -8.32
CA GLU A 193 -26.64 27.17 -6.96
C GLU A 193 -27.40 28.46 -6.67
N LEU A 194 -27.39 29.42 -7.60
CA LEU A 194 -28.22 30.64 -7.52
C LEU A 194 -29.72 30.32 -7.55
N ALA A 195 -30.16 29.34 -8.35
CA ALA A 195 -31.56 28.90 -8.37
C ALA A 195 -31.96 28.23 -7.05
N ALA A 196 -31.09 27.38 -6.48
CA ALA A 196 -31.29 26.74 -5.19
C ALA A 196 -31.27 27.76 -4.04
N ALA A 197 -30.34 28.72 -4.06
CA ALA A 197 -30.27 29.81 -3.09
C ALA A 197 -31.51 30.71 -3.19
N ASN A 198 -31.97 31.07 -4.40
CA ASN A 198 -33.21 31.82 -4.58
C ASN A 198 -34.45 31.03 -4.13
N ALA A 199 -34.48 29.71 -4.31
CA ALA A 199 -35.55 28.85 -3.82
C ALA A 199 -35.54 28.76 -2.28
N ALA A 200 -34.36 28.62 -1.66
CA ALA A 200 -34.20 28.63 -0.20
C ALA A 200 -34.58 30.00 0.39
N LEU A 201 -34.18 31.10 -0.24
CA LEU A 201 -34.51 32.46 0.20
C LEU A 201 -35.99 32.79 -0.05
N ALA A 202 -36.63 32.18 -1.05
CA ALA A 202 -38.08 32.23 -1.23
C ALA A 202 -38.83 31.41 -0.17
N ALA A 203 -38.30 30.25 0.24
CA ALA A 203 -38.84 29.46 1.35
C ALA A 203 -38.68 30.18 2.69
N GLU A 204 -37.49 30.69 3.01
CA GLU A 204 -37.24 31.51 4.21
C GLU A 204 -38.14 32.75 4.23
N LYS A 205 -38.35 33.41 3.07
CA LYS A 205 -39.30 34.50 2.95
C LYS A 205 -40.75 34.06 3.19
N ALA A 206 -41.15 32.86 2.77
CA ALA A 206 -42.47 32.30 3.05
C ALA A 206 -42.62 31.97 4.55
N ASP A 207 -41.61 31.37 5.18
CA ASP A 207 -41.58 31.05 6.61
C ASP A 207 -41.59 32.33 7.47
N LEU A 208 -40.82 33.37 7.09
CA LEU A 208 -40.87 34.69 7.72
C LEU A 208 -42.21 35.39 7.52
N THR A 209 -42.86 35.19 6.37
CA THR A 209 -44.21 35.71 6.12
C THR A 209 -45.22 35.01 7.01
N ALA A 210 -45.19 33.67 7.11
CA ALA A 210 -46.05 32.88 7.98
C ALA A 210 -45.80 33.17 9.47
N ALA A 211 -44.54 33.35 9.88
CA ALA A 211 -44.18 33.75 11.24
C ALA A 211 -44.67 35.18 11.55
N ASN A 212 -44.58 36.11 10.60
CA ASN A 212 -45.11 37.46 10.75
C ASN A 212 -46.65 37.48 10.78
N GLU A 213 -47.32 36.66 9.97
CA GLU A 213 -48.78 36.45 10.03
C GLU A 213 -49.19 35.82 11.37
N ALA A 214 -48.45 34.84 11.88
CA ALA A 214 -48.68 34.26 13.21
C ALA A 214 -48.41 35.25 14.35
N LEU A 215 -47.42 36.14 14.23
CA LEU A 215 -47.18 37.23 15.18
C LEU A 215 -48.29 38.30 15.11
N VAL A 216 -48.82 38.59 13.92
CA VAL A 216 -49.98 39.48 13.75
C VAL A 216 -51.25 38.85 14.32
N ALA A 217 -51.46 37.55 14.13
CA ALA A 217 -52.56 36.80 14.75
C ALA A 217 -52.42 36.78 16.27
N GLY A 218 -51.27 36.39 16.82
CA GLY A 218 -51.00 36.42 18.26
C GLY A 218 -51.10 37.83 18.86
N LYS A 219 -50.76 38.88 18.10
CA LYS A 219 -51.01 40.27 18.50
C LYS A 219 -52.49 40.60 18.52
N SER A 220 -53.27 40.15 17.54
CA SER A 220 -54.74 40.28 17.51
C SER A 220 -55.38 39.54 18.68
N ASP A 221 -54.90 38.33 18.99
CA ASP A 221 -55.35 37.54 20.13
C ASP A 221 -55.04 38.25 21.44
N LEU A 222 -53.82 38.78 21.63
CA LEU A 222 -53.45 39.61 22.78
C LEU A 222 -54.23 40.93 22.86
N GLU A 223 -54.60 41.55 21.74
CA GLU A 223 -55.49 42.73 21.72
C GLU A 223 -56.92 42.33 22.11
N SER A 224 -57.38 41.13 21.75
CA SER A 224 -58.68 40.57 22.18
C SER A 224 -58.68 40.18 23.65
N GLU A 225 -57.59 39.58 24.16
CA GLU A 225 -57.39 39.23 25.56
C GLU A 225 -57.29 40.49 26.41
N LYS A 226 -56.58 41.52 25.94
CA LYS A 226 -56.57 42.84 26.57
C LYS A 226 -57.97 43.46 26.63
N ALA A 227 -58.78 43.33 25.58
CA ALA A 227 -60.17 43.80 25.59
C ALA A 227 -61.05 42.99 26.57
N ALA A 228 -60.86 41.67 26.64
CA ALA A 228 -61.53 40.79 27.59
C ALA A 228 -61.11 41.11 29.04
N LEU A 229 -59.83 41.37 29.29
CA LEU A 229 -59.28 41.77 30.59
C LEU A 229 -59.73 43.18 31.00
N GLU A 230 -59.88 44.14 30.08
CA GLU A 230 -60.50 45.43 30.39
C GLU A 230 -62.00 45.30 30.69
N HIS A 231 -62.71 44.37 30.02
CA HIS A 231 -64.10 44.03 30.37
C HIS A 231 -64.20 43.32 31.73
N GLU A 232 -63.31 42.37 32.02
CA GLU A 232 -63.24 41.68 33.31
C GLU A 232 -62.86 42.63 34.44
N LYS A 233 -61.88 43.51 34.24
CA LYS A 233 -61.53 44.62 35.13
C LYS A 233 -62.72 45.55 35.37
N SER A 234 -63.52 45.83 34.35
CA SER A 234 -64.77 46.61 34.50
C SER A 234 -65.80 45.86 35.37
N ALA A 235 -65.96 44.55 35.17
CA ALA A 235 -66.85 43.71 35.97
C ALA A 235 -66.35 43.51 37.42
N LEU A 236 -65.04 43.35 37.62
CA LEU A 236 -64.38 43.27 38.92
C LEU A 236 -64.45 44.61 39.67
N THR A 237 -64.35 45.75 38.98
CA THR A 237 -64.61 47.07 39.56
C THR A 237 -66.05 47.17 40.07
N LEU A 238 -67.01 46.65 39.31
CA LEU A 238 -68.41 46.61 39.71
C LEU A 238 -68.62 45.72 40.95
N ARG A 239 -68.01 44.53 40.99
CA ARG A 239 -68.00 43.63 42.16
C ARG A 239 -67.26 44.20 43.37
N LEU A 240 -66.19 44.97 43.16
CA LEU A 240 -65.46 45.63 44.24
C LEU A 240 -66.34 46.68 44.91
N ASN A 241 -67.08 47.47 44.13
CA ASN A 241 -68.07 48.42 44.66
C ASN A 241 -69.17 47.71 45.49
N GLU A 242 -69.65 46.54 45.04
CA GLU A 242 -70.58 45.70 45.82
C GLU A 242 -69.94 45.14 47.10
N ALA A 243 -68.68 44.70 47.04
CA ALA A 243 -67.94 44.17 48.19
C ALA A 243 -67.59 45.24 49.23
N GLU A 244 -67.25 46.46 48.81
CA GLU A 244 -67.04 47.61 49.69
C GLU A 244 -68.33 47.99 50.42
N ALA A 245 -69.48 47.97 49.74
CA ALA A 245 -70.78 48.18 50.36
C ALA A 245 -71.09 47.11 51.42
N ASN A 246 -70.82 45.83 51.12
CA ASN A 246 -71.00 44.72 52.06
C ASN A 246 -70.02 44.79 53.25
N SER A 247 -68.76 45.13 53.02
CA SER A 247 -67.76 45.32 54.09
C SER A 247 -68.13 46.48 55.02
N SER A 248 -68.71 47.54 54.47
CA SER A 248 -69.23 48.68 55.25
C SER A 248 -70.37 48.25 56.18
N ALA A 249 -71.29 47.40 55.70
CA ALA A 249 -72.36 46.84 56.53
C ALA A 249 -71.80 45.93 57.66
N LEU A 250 -70.86 45.04 57.33
CA LEU A 250 -70.22 44.15 58.31
C LEU A 250 -69.42 44.90 59.39
N LYS A 251 -68.81 46.05 59.08
CA LYS A 251 -68.10 46.88 60.07
C LYS A 251 -69.03 47.45 61.15
N GLU A 252 -70.23 47.89 60.77
CA GLU A 252 -71.23 48.34 61.77
C GLU A 252 -71.81 47.16 62.58
N GLU A 253 -71.90 45.96 61.99
CA GLU A 253 -72.30 44.74 62.72
C GLU A 253 -71.25 44.29 63.75
N ILE A 254 -69.96 44.32 63.40
CA ILE A 254 -68.85 44.03 64.35
C ILE A 254 -68.87 45.01 65.53
N LYS A 255 -69.07 46.30 65.26
CA LYS A 255 -69.11 47.35 66.30
C LYS A 255 -70.25 47.15 67.31
N SER A 256 -71.41 46.70 66.83
CA SER A 256 -72.54 46.26 67.68
C SER A 256 -72.20 45.04 68.55
N LEU A 257 -71.46 44.07 67.99
CA LEU A 257 -70.98 42.90 68.72
C LEU A 257 -69.90 43.24 69.75
N GLU A 258 -68.98 44.17 69.46
CA GLU A 258 -67.97 44.65 70.42
C GLU A 258 -68.61 45.36 71.63
N GLU A 259 -69.66 46.16 71.42
CA GLU A 259 -70.44 46.75 72.52
C GLU A 259 -71.16 45.67 73.35
N SER A 260 -71.66 44.61 72.71
CA SER A 260 -72.25 43.46 73.40
C SER A 260 -71.21 42.69 74.25
N VAL A 261 -69.99 42.49 73.73
CA VAL A 261 -68.89 41.85 74.48
C VAL A 261 -68.49 42.68 75.70
N ARG A 262 -68.37 44.01 75.57
CA ARG A 262 -68.10 44.89 76.73
C ARG A 262 -69.16 44.76 77.82
N GLN A 263 -70.44 44.60 77.45
CA GLN A 263 -71.52 44.38 78.43
C GLN A 263 -71.35 43.02 79.15
N PHE A 264 -70.94 41.96 78.44
CA PHE A 264 -70.63 40.67 79.06
C PHE A 264 -69.42 40.73 80.00
N GLU A 265 -68.34 41.42 79.63
CA GLU A 265 -67.16 41.60 80.50
C GLU A 265 -67.48 42.39 81.77
N ALA A 266 -68.31 43.44 81.66
CA ALA A 266 -68.83 44.17 82.82
C ALA A 266 -69.65 43.25 83.74
N ARG A 267 -70.53 42.42 83.16
CA ARG A 267 -71.34 41.46 83.91
C ARG A 267 -70.50 40.35 84.59
N GLN A 268 -69.40 39.94 83.96
CA GLN A 268 -68.45 38.99 84.55
C GLN A 268 -67.74 39.61 85.78
N LYS A 269 -67.38 40.90 85.72
CA LYS A 269 -66.83 41.61 86.89
C LYS A 269 -67.83 41.72 88.03
N GLU A 270 -69.10 42.03 87.76
CA GLU A 270 -70.15 42.03 88.80
C GLU A 270 -70.27 40.66 89.48
N LEU A 271 -70.34 39.57 88.70
CA LEU A 271 -70.44 38.21 89.24
C LEU A 271 -69.21 37.79 90.06
N LEU A 272 -68.00 38.22 89.69
CA LEU A 272 -66.80 38.02 90.49
C LEU A 272 -66.86 38.77 91.82
N GLN A 273 -67.36 40.01 91.81
CA GLN A 273 -67.57 40.81 93.02
C GLN A 273 -68.63 40.17 93.95
N GLU A 274 -69.71 39.62 93.41
CA GLU A 274 -70.70 38.85 94.16
C GLU A 274 -70.10 37.58 94.78
N LEU A 275 -69.21 36.89 94.05
CA LEU A 275 -68.53 35.67 94.53
C LEU A 275 -67.53 35.98 95.66
N GLU A 276 -66.81 37.10 95.61
CA GLU A 276 -66.02 37.59 96.76
C GLU A 276 -66.91 37.94 97.96
N ASN A 277 -68.03 38.63 97.73
CA ASN A 277 -68.99 38.96 98.80
C ASN A 277 -69.60 37.71 99.46
N LEU A 278 -69.84 36.64 98.69
CA LEU A 278 -70.32 35.35 99.22
C LEU A 278 -69.24 34.64 100.04
N LYS A 279 -67.97 34.64 99.60
CA LYS A 279 -66.85 34.13 100.40
C LYS A 279 -66.66 34.90 101.71
N ALA A 280 -66.83 36.23 101.68
CA ALA A 280 -66.80 37.05 102.89
C ALA A 280 -67.93 36.71 103.88
N ARG A 281 -69.12 36.32 103.38
CA ARG A 281 -70.22 35.82 104.22
C ARG A 281 -69.94 34.43 104.79
N GLN A 282 -69.41 33.50 104.00
CA GLN A 282 -69.05 32.16 104.49
C GLN A 282 -68.02 32.24 105.64
N ASN A 283 -66.97 33.06 105.46
CA ASN A 283 -65.97 33.28 106.52
C ASN A 283 -66.57 33.94 107.78
N ALA A 284 -67.68 34.70 107.65
CA ALA A 284 -68.39 35.28 108.79
C ALA A 284 -69.30 34.27 109.51
N GLU A 285 -69.93 33.33 108.78
CA GLU A 285 -70.70 32.22 109.37
C GLU A 285 -69.79 31.21 110.08
N GLU A 286 -68.62 30.89 109.52
CA GLU A 286 -67.60 30.07 110.19
C GLU A 286 -67.11 30.75 111.50
N ALA A 287 -67.01 32.09 111.53
CA ALA A 287 -66.68 32.86 112.73
C ALA A 287 -67.84 32.95 113.77
N GLU A 288 -69.10 32.76 113.38
CA GLU A 288 -70.21 32.56 114.33
C GLU A 288 -70.23 31.16 114.92
N LEU A 289 -69.94 30.14 114.10
CA LEU A 289 -69.87 28.74 114.54
C LEU A 289 -68.79 28.56 115.63
N GLN A 290 -67.70 29.29 115.54
CA GLN A 290 -66.59 29.28 116.51
C GLN A 290 -66.90 30.09 117.79
N LYS A 291 -67.79 31.09 117.73
CA LYS A 291 -68.32 31.79 118.92
C LYS A 291 -69.39 30.98 119.67
N SER A 292 -70.09 30.09 118.98
CA SER A 292 -71.05 29.15 119.58
C SER A 292 -70.36 28.25 120.61
N THR A 293 -69.23 27.65 120.22
CA THR A 293 -68.43 26.72 121.04
C THR A 293 -67.76 27.34 122.26
N GLU A 294 -67.57 28.67 122.30
CA GLU A 294 -66.93 29.34 123.45
C GLU A 294 -67.94 29.84 124.50
N LYS A 295 -69.18 30.21 124.10
CA LYS A 295 -70.20 30.72 125.04
C LYS A 295 -71.00 29.63 125.77
N GLU A 296 -71.01 28.41 125.26
CA GLU A 296 -71.64 27.25 125.92
C GLU A 296 -70.97 26.93 127.28
N SER A 297 -69.70 27.33 127.46
CA SER A 297 -68.99 27.29 128.74
C SER A 297 -69.43 28.38 129.74
N LEU A 298 -69.90 29.54 129.24
CA LEU A 298 -70.32 30.68 130.07
C LEU A 298 -71.70 30.46 130.71
N TRP A 299 -72.52 29.60 130.10
CA TRP A 299 -73.86 29.24 130.58
C TRP A 299 -73.85 28.54 131.94
N GLN A 300 -72.78 27.82 132.30
CA GLN A 300 -72.69 27.09 133.58
C GLN A 300 -72.13 27.91 134.76
N GLN A 301 -71.68 29.16 134.56
CA GLN A 301 -70.97 29.92 135.61
C GLN A 301 -71.76 31.08 136.24
N LYS A 302 -72.79 31.63 135.57
CA LYS A 302 -73.66 32.71 136.14
C LYS A 302 -75.11 32.32 136.39
N GLU A 303 -75.47 31.07 136.13
CA GLU A 303 -76.71 30.44 136.61
C GLU A 303 -76.90 30.57 138.14
N GLN A 304 -75.81 30.72 138.91
CA GLN A 304 -75.87 30.95 140.37
C GLN A 304 -76.10 32.41 140.81
N GLU A 305 -75.87 33.43 139.98
CA GLU A 305 -76.12 34.83 140.37
C GLU A 305 -77.57 35.28 140.10
N TYR A 306 -78.33 34.43 139.41
CA TYR A 306 -79.78 34.54 139.15
C TYR A 306 -80.65 34.55 140.43
N LEU A 307 -80.07 34.34 141.61
CA LEU A 307 -80.78 34.14 142.89
C LEU A 307 -80.80 35.34 143.86
N VAL A 308 -79.97 36.39 143.67
CA VAL A 308 -79.94 37.54 144.60
C VAL A 308 -80.58 38.80 144.02
N ARG A 309 -80.57 38.99 142.69
CA ARG A 309 -81.26 40.13 142.04
C ARG A 309 -82.78 39.95 141.90
N LEU A 310 -83.34 38.99 142.63
CA LEU A 310 -84.75 38.62 142.63
C LEU A 310 -85.65 39.61 143.39
N GLN A 311 -85.14 40.54 144.23
CA GLN A 311 -86.03 41.17 145.22
C GLN A 311 -85.94 42.68 145.57
N GLU A 312 -84.96 43.50 145.13
CA GLU A 312 -84.88 44.90 145.66
C GLU A 312 -84.87 46.08 144.67
N THR A 313 -84.33 46.01 143.45
CA THR A 313 -84.15 47.23 142.60
C THR A 313 -85.05 47.31 141.36
N LYS A 314 -86.28 46.81 141.47
CA LYS A 314 -87.31 46.86 140.40
C LYS A 314 -88.31 48.01 140.61
N GLU A 315 -87.87 49.20 141.01
CA GLU A 315 -88.78 50.37 141.07
C GLU A 315 -88.17 51.78 140.87
N GLU A 316 -86.84 51.96 140.66
CA GLU A 316 -86.26 53.32 140.47
C GLU A 316 -85.48 53.61 139.18
N LEU A 317 -85.17 52.62 138.32
CA LEU A 317 -84.57 52.91 136.99
C LEU A 317 -85.58 53.29 135.90
N GLN A 318 -86.80 53.67 136.31
CA GLN A 318 -87.76 54.40 135.48
C GLN A 318 -87.51 55.91 135.68
N ARG A 319 -86.41 56.45 135.12
CA ARG A 319 -86.16 57.93 135.16
C ARG A 319 -85.18 58.56 134.16
N LYS A 320 -84.46 57.81 133.30
CA LYS A 320 -83.56 58.35 132.24
C LYS A 320 -83.34 57.34 131.10
N GLU A 321 -83.62 57.60 129.83
CA GLU A 321 -84.38 58.72 129.23
C GLU A 321 -83.74 60.13 129.20
N GLU A 322 -84.32 61.00 128.36
CA GLU A 322 -84.11 62.46 128.24
C GLU A 322 -82.69 63.04 127.98
N ALA A 323 -81.69 62.25 127.56
CA ALA A 323 -80.34 62.78 127.29
C ALA A 323 -79.73 62.36 125.92
N LEU A 324 -79.77 63.30 124.95
CA LEU A 324 -79.14 63.34 123.61
C LEU A 324 -79.76 62.46 122.50
N GLN A 325 -80.29 62.98 121.39
CA GLN A 325 -80.69 64.34 120.99
C GLN A 325 -79.66 65.50 120.88
N GLN A 326 -78.37 65.24 120.63
CA GLN A 326 -77.46 66.29 120.15
C GLN A 326 -76.39 65.80 119.14
N LYS A 327 -76.32 66.47 117.97
CA LYS A 327 -75.26 66.49 116.93
C LYS A 327 -75.17 65.27 115.98
N ASP A 328 -75.61 65.31 114.71
CA ASP A 328 -76.45 66.22 113.93
C ASP A 328 -75.96 67.65 113.55
N VAL A 329 -74.64 67.92 113.51
CA VAL A 329 -74.11 69.20 112.95
C VAL A 329 -72.82 69.05 112.12
N VAL A 330 -71.85 68.24 112.57
CA VAL A 330 -70.46 68.30 112.06
C VAL A 330 -70.26 67.71 110.64
N LEU A 331 -71.33 67.20 110.02
CA LEU A 331 -71.33 66.69 108.64
C LEU A 331 -71.51 67.79 107.56
N LYS A 332 -71.67 69.07 107.91
CA LYS A 332 -71.98 70.16 106.94
C LYS A 332 -70.92 71.26 106.75
N GLU A 333 -69.86 71.32 107.57
CA GLU A 333 -68.91 72.46 107.51
C GLU A 333 -67.72 72.28 106.56
N LYS A 334 -67.37 71.04 106.15
CA LYS A 334 -66.24 70.81 105.22
C LYS A 334 -66.57 70.94 103.74
N GLU A 335 -67.85 70.88 103.37
CA GLU A 335 -68.30 71.05 101.98
C GLU A 335 -68.17 72.51 101.50
N SER A 336 -68.23 73.48 102.42
CA SER A 336 -68.17 74.92 102.09
C SER A 336 -66.77 75.43 101.69
N LEU A 337 -65.70 74.72 102.04
CA LEU A 337 -64.32 75.20 101.87
C LEU A 337 -63.66 74.82 100.53
N LEU A 338 -64.27 73.94 99.72
CA LEU A 338 -63.76 73.63 98.39
C LEU A 338 -64.24 74.63 97.31
N GLY A 339 -65.49 75.11 97.40
CA GLY A 339 -66.08 75.99 96.39
C GLY A 339 -65.42 77.37 96.26
N GLU A 340 -64.73 77.84 97.31
CA GLU A 340 -63.98 79.10 97.25
C GLU A 340 -62.70 79.00 96.40
N GLN A 341 -62.16 77.79 96.15
CA GLN A 341 -60.99 77.62 95.29
C GLN A 341 -61.31 77.61 93.79
N GLU A 342 -62.53 77.22 93.40
CA GLU A 342 -62.94 77.21 91.99
C GLU A 342 -63.10 78.62 91.40
N THR A 343 -63.61 79.57 92.19
CA THR A 343 -63.90 80.94 91.71
C THR A 343 -62.64 81.78 91.40
N VAL A 344 -61.52 81.50 92.07
CA VAL A 344 -60.22 82.15 91.79
C VAL A 344 -59.60 81.63 90.48
N ILE A 345 -59.88 80.38 90.11
CA ILE A 345 -59.43 79.80 88.84
C ILE A 345 -60.18 80.47 87.68
N SER A 346 -61.49 80.70 87.80
CA SER A 346 -62.30 81.38 86.75
C SER A 346 -61.78 82.78 86.39
N GLN A 347 -61.32 83.57 87.37
CA GLN A 347 -60.81 84.93 87.12
C GLN A 347 -59.45 84.97 86.38
N ASN A 348 -58.69 83.87 86.39
CA ASN A 348 -57.46 83.75 85.60
C ASN A 348 -57.75 83.36 84.14
N VAL A 349 -58.86 82.65 83.88
CA VAL A 349 -59.28 82.27 82.52
C VAL A 349 -59.63 83.51 81.68
N GLU A 350 -60.37 84.48 82.23
CA GLU A 350 -60.75 85.70 81.51
C GLU A 350 -59.55 86.59 81.11
N LYS A 351 -58.47 86.60 81.92
CA LYS A 351 -57.25 87.36 81.59
C LYS A 351 -56.38 86.67 80.53
N LEU A 352 -56.40 85.35 80.45
CA LEU A 352 -55.76 84.60 79.36
C LEU A 352 -56.53 84.76 78.03
N GLN A 353 -57.87 84.79 78.08
CA GLN A 353 -58.73 85.05 76.90
C GLN A 353 -58.47 86.44 76.28
N ALA A 354 -58.06 87.44 77.06
CA ALA A 354 -57.66 88.75 76.55
C ALA A 354 -56.27 88.78 75.86
N GLN A 355 -55.42 87.78 76.11
CA GLN A 355 -54.15 87.59 75.39
C GLN A 355 -54.34 86.73 74.13
N GLU A 356 -55.25 85.76 74.17
CA GLU A 356 -55.67 84.94 73.02
C GLU A 356 -56.22 85.80 71.86
N LEU A 357 -56.97 86.88 72.18
CA LEU A 357 -57.50 87.79 71.16
C LEU A 357 -56.42 88.57 70.40
N LYS A 358 -55.21 88.72 70.95
CA LYS A 358 -54.08 89.41 70.27
C LYS A 358 -53.18 88.46 69.47
N LEU A 359 -53.24 87.15 69.73
CA LEU A 359 -52.66 86.14 68.84
C LEU A 359 -53.52 85.94 67.57
N LYS A 360 -54.84 86.08 67.69
CA LYS A 360 -55.79 86.00 66.55
C LYS A 360 -55.58 87.07 65.46
N GLU A 361 -54.87 88.16 65.75
CA GLU A 361 -54.50 89.19 64.76
C GLU A 361 -53.19 88.87 64.00
N GLN A 362 -52.36 87.93 64.50
CA GLN A 362 -51.20 87.40 63.77
C GLN A 362 -51.51 86.11 62.98
N GLU A 363 -52.53 85.34 63.39
CA GLU A 363 -53.00 84.16 62.64
C GLU A 363 -53.80 84.52 61.38
N GLN A 364 -54.35 85.74 61.26
CA GLN A 364 -55.08 86.18 60.05
C GLN A 364 -54.22 86.34 58.78
N ASN A 365 -52.90 86.14 58.86
CA ASN A 365 -52.01 86.09 57.69
C ASN A 365 -51.70 84.66 57.18
N LEU A 366 -52.32 83.61 57.74
CA LEU A 366 -52.21 82.23 57.25
C LEU A 366 -53.60 81.56 57.20
N LEU A 367 -54.40 81.92 56.18
CA LEU A 367 -55.74 81.37 56.01
C LEU A 367 -56.16 81.15 54.54
N ALA A 368 -55.56 80.12 53.93
CA ALA A 368 -56.12 79.32 52.84
C ALA A 368 -55.39 77.96 52.83
N GLY A 369 -55.99 76.80 53.11
CA GLY A 369 -57.38 76.50 53.43
C GLY A 369 -58.03 75.61 52.37
N LYS A 370 -58.35 74.37 52.77
CA LYS A 370 -59.34 73.45 52.17
C LYS A 370 -58.99 72.46 51.04
N GLU A 371 -57.74 72.29 50.61
CA GLU A 371 -57.39 71.23 49.64
C GLU A 371 -56.76 69.97 50.27
N GLU A 372 -55.97 70.09 51.34
CA GLU A 372 -55.12 68.99 51.81
C GLU A 372 -55.86 67.82 52.50
N MET A 373 -56.97 68.05 53.23
CA MET A 373 -57.71 66.93 53.85
C MET A 373 -58.52 66.08 52.86
N GLY A 374 -58.96 66.66 51.74
CA GLY A 374 -59.57 65.89 50.65
C GLY A 374 -58.53 65.01 49.96
N HIS A 375 -57.36 65.58 49.66
CA HIS A 375 -56.23 64.81 49.12
C HIS A 375 -55.73 63.73 50.07
N MET A 376 -55.76 63.93 51.40
CA MET A 376 -55.24 62.93 52.34
C MET A 376 -56.15 61.69 52.47
N GLN A 377 -57.47 61.86 52.43
CA GLN A 377 -58.40 60.70 52.39
C GLN A 377 -58.39 60.00 51.04
N GLU A 378 -58.26 60.75 49.94
CA GLU A 378 -58.08 60.17 48.59
C GLU A 378 -56.73 59.43 48.47
N LEU A 379 -55.64 59.96 49.07
CA LEU A 379 -54.34 59.29 49.15
C LEU A 379 -54.37 58.02 49.99
N PHE A 380 -55.11 57.99 51.11
CA PHE A 380 -55.27 56.76 51.89
C PHE A 380 -56.14 55.72 51.16
N LYS A 381 -57.21 56.12 50.47
CA LYS A 381 -57.94 55.21 49.58
C LYS A 381 -57.11 54.74 48.39
N GLN A 382 -56.26 55.59 47.82
CA GLN A 382 -55.28 55.18 46.81
C GLN A 382 -54.19 54.28 47.39
N GLN A 383 -53.82 54.41 48.67
CA GLN A 383 -52.93 53.47 49.36
C GLN A 383 -53.60 52.13 49.65
N GLU A 384 -54.87 52.08 50.07
CA GLU A 384 -55.59 50.81 50.26
C GLU A 384 -55.94 50.13 48.92
N MET A 385 -56.40 50.87 47.91
CA MET A 385 -56.60 50.33 46.56
C MET A 385 -55.28 49.94 45.90
N SER A 386 -54.18 50.69 46.08
CA SER A 386 -52.87 50.24 45.58
C SER A 386 -52.32 49.08 46.41
N ALA A 387 -52.62 48.96 47.71
CA ALA A 387 -52.28 47.78 48.51
C ALA A 387 -53.11 46.55 48.12
N GLY A 388 -54.38 46.71 47.77
CA GLY A 388 -55.25 45.64 47.24
C GLY A 388 -54.89 45.25 45.81
N LEU A 389 -54.59 46.21 44.94
CA LEU A 389 -54.08 45.97 43.59
C LEU A 389 -52.62 45.50 43.61
N LEU A 390 -51.84 45.82 44.64
CA LEU A 390 -50.55 45.18 44.96
C LEU A 390 -50.78 43.78 45.51
N HIS A 391 -51.82 43.50 46.31
CA HIS A 391 -52.09 42.15 46.80
C HIS A 391 -52.55 41.25 45.65
N GLN A 392 -53.43 41.74 44.78
CA GLN A 392 -53.87 41.02 43.59
C GLN A 392 -52.77 40.97 42.51
N LYS A 393 -51.92 42.00 42.36
CA LYS A 393 -50.67 41.86 41.57
C LYS A 393 -49.67 40.93 42.23
N VAL A 394 -49.57 40.85 43.56
CA VAL A 394 -48.69 39.92 44.27
C VAL A 394 -49.23 38.51 44.12
N GLN A 395 -50.56 38.32 44.04
CA GLN A 395 -51.20 37.02 43.86
C GLN A 395 -51.18 36.58 42.38
N ASP A 396 -51.41 37.49 41.44
CA ASP A 396 -51.23 37.25 40.00
C ASP A 396 -49.74 37.17 39.62
N LEU A 397 -48.84 37.84 40.35
CA LEU A 397 -47.39 37.58 40.32
C LEU A 397 -47.02 36.33 41.11
N ASP A 398 -47.80 35.84 42.07
CA ASP A 398 -47.53 34.57 42.78
C ASP A 398 -48.00 33.39 41.94
N ASP A 399 -49.07 33.53 41.16
CA ASP A 399 -49.52 32.54 40.19
C ASP A 399 -48.73 32.62 38.88
N LYS A 400 -48.34 33.82 38.42
CA LYS A 400 -47.28 33.96 37.39
C LYS A 400 -45.93 33.53 37.92
N LEU A 401 -45.58 33.70 39.20
CA LEU A 401 -44.38 33.11 39.79
C LEU A 401 -44.53 31.61 39.91
N LYS A 402 -45.68 31.03 40.27
CA LYS A 402 -45.89 29.58 40.26
C LYS A 402 -45.77 29.01 38.85
N ASN A 403 -46.35 29.66 37.84
CA ASN A 403 -46.19 29.23 36.45
C ASN A 403 -44.76 29.45 35.95
N ARG A 404 -44.11 30.57 36.29
CA ARG A 404 -42.70 30.81 35.96
C ARG A 404 -41.75 29.98 36.81
N THR A 405 -42.17 29.48 37.96
CA THR A 405 -41.45 28.52 38.83
C THR A 405 -41.67 27.12 38.33
N ALA A 406 -42.84 26.76 37.78
CA ALA A 406 -43.06 25.50 37.08
C ALA A 406 -42.34 25.47 35.71
N GLU A 407 -42.27 26.60 35.00
CA GLU A 407 -41.43 26.77 33.81
C GLU A 407 -39.95 26.84 34.16
N LEU A 408 -39.56 27.48 35.27
CA LEU A 408 -38.19 27.42 35.79
C LEU A 408 -37.87 26.06 36.39
N GLU A 409 -38.82 25.27 36.88
CA GLU A 409 -38.64 23.89 37.34
C GLU A 409 -38.57 22.95 36.15
N ARG A 410 -39.25 23.24 35.03
CA ARG A 410 -39.05 22.55 33.75
C ARG A 410 -37.74 22.94 33.09
N MET A 411 -37.41 24.23 33.01
CA MET A 411 -36.11 24.70 32.52
C MET A 411 -34.98 24.32 33.45
N ASN A 412 -35.21 24.17 34.76
CA ASN A 412 -34.24 23.63 35.71
C ASN A 412 -34.28 22.10 35.72
N ALA A 413 -35.35 21.42 35.29
CA ALA A 413 -35.31 19.99 34.99
C ALA A 413 -34.52 19.73 33.71
N ASP A 414 -34.73 20.52 32.65
CA ASP A 414 -33.93 20.52 31.42
C ASP A 414 -32.50 20.99 31.69
N CYS A 415 -32.28 21.95 32.58
CA CYS A 415 -30.94 22.38 33.00
C CYS A 415 -30.30 21.41 33.99
N GLU A 416 -31.06 20.65 34.80
CA GLU A 416 -30.53 19.52 35.58
C GLU A 416 -30.31 18.29 34.69
N GLN A 417 -31.05 18.13 33.59
CA GLN A 417 -30.83 17.09 32.57
C GLN A 417 -29.63 17.45 31.68
N GLN A 418 -29.47 18.73 31.33
CA GLN A 418 -28.25 19.26 30.72
C GLN A 418 -27.10 19.31 31.71
N LYS A 419 -27.29 19.57 33.01
CA LYS A 419 -26.24 19.39 34.03
C LYS A 419 -25.95 17.92 34.26
N ALA A 420 -26.89 17.00 34.05
CA ALA A 420 -26.63 15.56 34.10
C ALA A 420 -25.85 15.12 32.85
N ALA A 421 -26.16 15.65 31.67
CA ALA A 421 -25.38 15.45 30.45
C ALA A 421 -24.00 16.13 30.52
N ILE A 422 -23.91 17.34 31.08
CA ILE A 422 -22.66 18.05 31.36
C ILE A 422 -21.91 17.40 32.53
N ALA A 423 -22.57 16.77 33.49
CA ALA A 423 -21.94 15.98 34.55
C ALA A 423 -21.47 14.63 34.01
N GLN A 424 -22.18 14.04 33.03
CA GLN A 424 -21.74 12.86 32.30
C GLN A 424 -20.53 13.21 31.44
N HIS A 425 -20.60 14.27 30.63
CA HIS A 425 -19.45 14.79 29.87
C HIS A 425 -18.32 15.29 30.78
N LYS A 426 -18.59 15.84 31.96
CA LYS A 426 -17.57 16.20 32.96
C LYS A 426 -16.99 14.98 33.65
N ASN A 427 -17.75 13.91 33.83
CA ASN A 427 -17.25 12.63 34.34
C ASN A 427 -16.45 11.90 33.26
N GLU A 428 -16.83 12.00 31.98
CA GLU A 428 -16.01 11.61 30.83
C GLU A 428 -14.75 12.48 30.73
N LEU A 429 -14.84 13.80 30.95
CA LEU A 429 -13.70 14.71 30.97
C LEU A 429 -12.83 14.50 32.21
N GLU A 430 -13.38 14.13 33.36
CA GLU A 430 -12.67 13.76 34.59
C GLU A 430 -12.06 12.37 34.46
N GLN A 431 -12.68 11.45 33.71
CA GLN A 431 -12.07 10.18 33.32
C GLN A 431 -10.92 10.42 32.35
N GLN A 432 -11.10 11.23 31.31
CA GLN A 432 -10.03 11.65 30.39
C GLN A 432 -8.94 12.44 31.11
N THR A 433 -9.28 13.31 32.06
CA THR A 433 -8.32 14.07 32.87
C THR A 433 -7.65 13.18 33.91
N SER A 434 -8.32 12.14 34.43
CA SER A 434 -7.69 11.13 35.29
C SER A 434 -6.76 10.22 34.48
N LEU A 435 -7.13 9.89 33.23
CA LEU A 435 -6.29 9.16 32.29
C LEU A 435 -5.07 10.00 31.90
N LEU A 436 -5.27 11.28 31.58
CA LEU A 436 -4.21 12.24 31.27
C LEU A 436 -3.33 12.52 32.50
N ASN A 437 -3.89 12.60 33.70
CA ASN A 437 -3.11 12.73 34.95
C ASN A 437 -2.38 11.43 35.28
N ARG A 438 -2.91 10.26 34.93
CA ARG A 438 -2.24 8.96 35.08
C ARG A 438 -1.13 8.81 34.04
N GLN A 439 -1.34 9.25 32.80
CA GLN A 439 -0.32 9.38 31.76
C GLN A 439 0.73 10.42 32.14
N THR A 440 0.36 11.55 32.75
CA THR A 440 1.28 12.59 33.23
C THR A 440 2.07 12.11 34.47
N ALA A 441 1.46 11.30 35.34
CA ALA A 441 2.16 10.65 36.45
C ALA A 441 3.06 9.50 35.97
N GLN A 442 2.66 8.78 34.92
CA GLN A 442 3.52 7.80 34.23
C GLN A 442 4.67 8.50 33.50
N LEU A 443 4.42 9.64 32.84
CA LEU A 443 5.44 10.49 32.23
C LEU A 443 6.41 11.00 33.29
N LYS A 444 5.94 11.61 34.38
CA LYS A 444 6.79 12.02 35.51
C LYS A 444 7.55 10.86 36.14
N ALA A 445 6.93 9.69 36.30
CA ALA A 445 7.64 8.50 36.79
C ALA A 445 8.68 8.00 35.77
N SER A 446 8.42 8.15 34.47
CA SER A 446 9.37 7.81 33.40
C SER A 446 10.48 8.85 33.27
N GLU A 447 10.22 10.15 33.50
CA GLU A 447 11.19 11.23 33.61
C GLU A 447 12.06 11.04 34.85
N GLU A 448 11.48 10.67 36.00
CA GLU A 448 12.21 10.35 37.22
C GLU A 448 13.08 9.09 37.04
N GLN A 449 12.60 8.09 36.28
CA GLN A 449 13.42 6.95 35.86
C GLN A 449 14.48 7.33 34.82
N LEU A 450 14.18 8.25 33.90
CA LEU A 450 15.14 8.76 32.91
C LEU A 450 16.25 9.49 33.64
N ARG A 451 15.90 10.42 34.54
CA ARG A 451 16.82 11.18 35.39
C ARG A 451 17.68 10.28 36.27
N ARG A 452 17.13 9.20 36.85
CA ARG A 452 17.93 8.18 37.56
C ARG A 452 18.84 7.40 36.62
N LYS A 453 18.40 7.11 35.39
CA LYS A 453 19.25 6.51 34.35
C LYS A 453 20.32 7.47 33.85
N GLU A 454 20.05 8.76 33.78
CA GLU A 454 21.00 9.84 33.48
C GLU A 454 21.99 10.00 34.63
N GLU A 455 21.56 9.96 35.89
CA GLU A 455 22.45 9.95 37.07
C GLU A 455 23.36 8.70 37.07
N MET A 456 22.82 7.52 36.75
CA MET A 456 23.63 6.30 36.56
C MET A 456 24.51 6.36 35.31
N LEU A 457 24.07 7.01 34.23
CA LEU A 457 24.84 7.18 33.00
C LEU A 457 25.99 8.16 33.24
N MET A 458 25.76 9.28 33.94
CA MET A 458 26.77 10.24 34.37
C MET A 458 27.77 9.60 35.34
N ALA A 459 27.30 8.76 36.28
CA ALA A 459 28.18 7.97 37.11
C ALA A 459 29.05 7.01 36.27
N SER A 460 28.45 6.26 35.34
CA SER A 460 29.19 5.36 34.44
C SER A 460 30.09 6.09 33.44
N GLN A 461 29.75 7.32 33.03
CA GLN A 461 30.58 8.16 32.18
C GLN A 461 31.79 8.69 32.94
N GLU A 462 31.64 9.06 34.21
CA GLU A 462 32.76 9.46 35.06
C GLU A 462 33.63 8.24 35.42
N GLU A 463 33.04 7.04 35.56
CA GLU A 463 33.74 5.76 35.66
C GLU A 463 34.50 5.41 34.36
N ILE A 464 33.87 5.55 33.19
CA ILE A 464 34.50 5.38 31.87
C ILE A 464 35.59 6.42 31.65
N LYS A 465 35.46 7.63 32.17
CA LYS A 465 36.47 8.70 32.09
C LYS A 465 37.65 8.41 33.03
N SER A 466 37.40 7.86 34.23
CA SER A 466 38.42 7.29 35.11
C SER A 466 39.16 6.14 34.41
N LEU A 467 38.43 5.16 33.86
CA LEU A 467 38.99 4.03 33.12
C LEU A 467 39.71 4.45 31.83
N LYS A 468 39.27 5.53 31.16
CA LYS A 468 39.97 6.14 30.03
C LYS A 468 41.26 6.81 30.48
N GLN A 469 41.29 7.53 31.61
CA GLN A 469 42.52 8.06 32.18
C GLN A 469 43.48 6.94 32.59
N GLU A 470 42.99 5.85 33.18
CA GLU A 470 43.79 4.65 33.46
C GLU A 470 44.32 4.02 32.15
N LEU A 471 43.49 3.89 31.12
CA LEU A 471 43.91 3.42 29.79
C LEU A 471 44.90 4.36 29.11
N GLU A 472 44.81 5.67 29.31
CA GLU A 472 45.77 6.66 28.81
C GLU A 472 47.11 6.51 29.54
N THR A 473 47.10 6.33 30.87
CA THR A 473 48.33 6.03 31.62
C THR A 473 48.94 4.70 31.21
N TRP A 474 48.12 3.66 30.97
CA TRP A 474 48.57 2.38 30.42
C TRP A 474 49.10 2.49 28.99
N ARG A 475 48.48 3.31 28.12
CA ARG A 475 48.97 3.59 26.76
C ARG A 475 50.30 4.32 26.78
N ASN A 476 50.43 5.37 27.60
CA ASN A 476 51.66 6.13 27.74
C ASN A 476 52.80 5.26 28.29
N LYS A 477 52.48 4.37 29.25
CA LYS A 477 53.43 3.38 29.77
C LYS A 477 53.83 2.35 28.70
N LYS A 478 52.86 1.82 27.95
CA LYS A 478 53.07 0.90 26.81
C LYS A 478 53.80 1.55 25.63
N GLN A 479 53.69 2.87 25.47
CA GLN A 479 54.40 3.66 24.47
C GLN A 479 55.85 3.89 24.91
N GLN A 480 56.11 4.22 26.18
CA GLN A 480 57.47 4.22 26.76
C GLN A 480 58.14 2.85 26.67
N GLU A 481 57.40 1.77 26.96
CA GLU A 481 57.87 0.38 26.80
C GLU A 481 58.19 0.07 25.33
N LYS A 482 57.41 0.60 24.37
CA LYS A 482 57.68 0.48 22.92
C LYS A 482 58.92 1.24 22.47
N GLU A 483 59.18 2.42 23.03
CA GLU A 483 60.36 3.24 22.72
C GLU A 483 61.64 2.69 23.40
N GLN A 484 61.50 1.83 24.41
CA GLN A 484 62.59 1.03 25.00
C GLN A 484 62.80 -0.35 24.35
N VAL A 485 62.21 -0.63 23.17
CA VAL A 485 62.49 -1.85 22.37
C VAL A 485 63.85 -1.78 21.66
N THR A 486 64.88 -1.31 22.38
CA THR A 486 66.30 -1.54 22.09
C THR A 486 66.90 -2.65 22.98
N GLU A 487 66.08 -3.33 23.79
CA GLU A 487 66.47 -4.56 24.54
C GLU A 487 65.90 -5.87 23.97
N SER A 488 65.05 -5.84 22.93
CA SER A 488 64.51 -7.07 22.32
C SER A 488 65.55 -7.89 21.54
N GLU A 489 66.69 -7.32 21.20
CA GLU A 489 67.85 -8.07 20.68
C GLU A 489 68.61 -8.80 21.81
N ASN A 490 68.50 -8.35 23.07
CA ASN A 490 69.17 -8.93 24.23
C ASN A 490 68.36 -10.08 24.86
N LEU A 491 67.03 -9.97 24.89
CA LEU A 491 66.14 -11.04 25.37
C LEU A 491 66.19 -12.32 24.51
N SER A 492 66.54 -12.22 23.23
CA SER A 492 66.77 -13.40 22.37
C SER A 492 67.99 -14.21 22.81
N GLN A 493 68.98 -13.56 23.43
CA GLN A 493 70.17 -14.22 24.01
C GLN A 493 69.81 -14.91 25.34
N GLN A 494 69.07 -14.20 26.21
CA GLN A 494 68.65 -14.73 27.52
C GLN A 494 67.63 -15.89 27.40
N LEU A 495 66.83 -15.95 26.33
CA LEU A 495 65.89 -17.05 26.10
C LEU A 495 66.61 -18.40 25.90
N ILE A 496 67.82 -18.39 25.32
CA ILE A 496 68.65 -19.58 25.14
C ILE A 496 69.19 -20.08 26.49
N GLU A 497 69.60 -19.18 27.38
CA GLU A 497 70.07 -19.51 28.73
C GLU A 497 68.91 -19.99 29.62
N ALA A 498 67.76 -19.30 29.61
CA ALA A 498 66.57 -19.69 30.37
C ALA A 498 66.01 -21.06 29.96
N GLN A 499 66.10 -21.45 28.67
CA GLN A 499 65.73 -22.80 28.23
C GLN A 499 66.62 -23.90 28.84
N SER A 500 67.90 -23.59 29.13
CA SER A 500 68.79 -24.52 29.84
C SER A 500 68.44 -24.67 31.33
N GLU A 501 68.02 -23.58 31.99
CA GLU A 501 67.58 -23.62 33.39
C GLU A 501 66.20 -24.30 33.55
N ILE A 502 65.29 -24.12 32.60
CA ILE A 502 63.99 -24.82 32.56
C ILE A 502 64.19 -26.35 32.49
N ALA A 503 65.23 -26.84 31.80
CA ALA A 503 65.57 -28.26 31.79
C ALA A 503 65.98 -28.78 33.18
N ALA A 504 66.72 -27.99 33.96
CA ALA A 504 67.09 -28.32 35.33
C ALA A 504 65.90 -28.22 36.31
N LEU A 505 65.03 -27.21 36.15
CA LEU A 505 63.84 -27.03 36.98
C LEU A 505 62.79 -28.14 36.76
N ARG A 506 62.72 -28.74 35.57
CA ARG A 506 61.87 -29.92 35.31
C ARG A 506 62.25 -31.14 36.16
N GLN A 507 63.53 -31.33 36.50
CA GLN A 507 63.92 -32.37 37.48
C GLN A 507 63.42 -32.06 38.91
N LYS A 508 63.43 -30.78 39.32
CA LYS A 508 62.85 -30.36 40.61
C LYS A 508 61.32 -30.45 40.64
N PHE A 509 60.65 -30.24 39.51
CA PHE A 509 59.18 -30.31 39.46
C PHE A 509 58.66 -31.72 39.78
N VAL A 510 59.32 -32.77 39.25
CA VAL A 510 59.04 -34.18 39.59
C VAL A 510 59.22 -34.47 41.09
N GLN A 511 60.17 -33.80 41.74
CA GLN A 511 60.38 -33.91 43.18
C GLN A 511 59.21 -33.28 43.98
N MET A 512 58.79 -32.06 43.63
CA MET A 512 57.68 -31.35 44.28
C MET A 512 56.29 -31.97 43.99
N GLU A 513 56.12 -32.63 42.84
CA GLU A 513 54.89 -33.37 42.51
C GLU A 513 54.62 -34.50 43.53
N THR A 514 55.68 -35.02 44.17
CA THR A 514 55.59 -36.04 45.22
C THR A 514 55.08 -35.43 46.53
N GLU A 515 55.54 -34.23 46.90
CA GLU A 515 55.10 -33.47 48.09
C GLU A 515 53.66 -32.96 47.93
N ARG A 516 53.25 -32.63 46.70
CA ARG A 516 51.87 -32.23 46.36
C ARG A 516 50.82 -33.30 46.71
N VAL A 517 51.17 -34.58 46.64
CA VAL A 517 50.26 -35.69 46.98
C VAL A 517 50.03 -35.78 48.49
N GLU A 518 51.03 -35.46 49.33
CA GLU A 518 50.86 -35.38 50.79
C GLU A 518 49.96 -34.21 51.22
N LEU A 519 50.08 -33.04 50.56
CA LEU A 519 49.25 -31.87 50.86
C LEU A 519 47.76 -32.06 50.48
N LEU A 520 47.46 -32.84 49.43
CA LEU A 520 46.08 -33.12 49.02
C LEU A 520 45.31 -33.97 50.05
N GLN A 521 45.99 -34.70 50.94
CA GLN A 521 45.35 -35.40 52.06
C GLN A 521 44.90 -34.45 53.19
N GLN A 522 45.46 -33.24 53.28
CA GLN A 522 45.15 -32.27 54.34
C GLN A 522 43.93 -31.39 53.99
N ILE A 523 43.68 -31.14 52.70
CA ILE A 523 42.59 -30.25 52.24
C ILE A 523 41.20 -30.90 52.38
N ALA A 524 41.12 -32.24 52.42
CA ALA A 524 39.87 -32.97 52.66
C ALA A 524 39.24 -32.71 54.05
N ALA A 525 39.96 -32.06 54.97
CA ALA A 525 39.51 -31.77 56.34
C ALA A 525 38.65 -30.49 56.49
N LEU A 526 38.66 -29.56 55.52
CA LEU A 526 37.95 -28.28 55.63
C LEU A 526 36.65 -28.27 54.81
N LYS A 527 35.66 -29.02 55.32
CA LYS A 527 34.26 -28.98 54.90
C LYS A 527 33.52 -27.73 55.40
N GLN A 528 32.32 -27.50 54.83
CA GLN A 528 31.15 -26.74 55.34
C GLN A 528 31.06 -25.26 54.91
N GLN A 529 29.91 -24.69 54.49
CA GLN A 529 28.63 -25.21 53.91
C GLN A 529 27.87 -24.00 53.23
N PRO A 530 26.63 -24.09 52.66
CA PRO A 530 26.23 -23.32 51.45
C PRO A 530 24.95 -22.43 51.56
N ALA A 531 24.62 -21.68 50.48
CA ALA A 531 23.27 -21.33 49.94
C ALA A 531 23.46 -20.31 48.77
N VAL A 532 23.13 -20.54 47.49
CA VAL A 532 21.85 -20.79 46.78
C VAL A 532 20.92 -19.57 46.66
N ALA A 533 20.70 -19.11 45.42
CA ALA A 533 19.66 -18.18 44.99
C ALA A 533 18.89 -18.77 43.76
N PRO A 534 17.61 -18.43 43.54
CA PRO A 534 16.74 -19.12 42.56
C PRO A 534 16.75 -18.52 41.13
N LYS A 535 16.22 -19.31 40.18
CA LYS A 535 16.16 -19.01 38.73
C LYS A 535 15.10 -17.96 38.33
N PRO A 536 15.29 -17.21 37.23
CA PRO A 536 14.21 -16.55 36.49
C PRO A 536 13.36 -17.54 35.66
N GLN A 537 12.11 -17.17 35.37
CA GLN A 537 11.23 -17.85 34.40
C GLN A 537 11.30 -17.17 33.02
N GLU A 538 10.97 -17.91 31.97
CA GLU A 538 10.93 -17.46 30.58
C GLU A 538 9.73 -16.52 30.30
N PRO A 539 9.88 -15.48 29.44
CA PRO A 539 8.76 -14.71 28.92
C PRO A 539 8.15 -15.36 27.66
N GLU A 540 6.85 -15.13 27.46
CA GLU A 540 6.01 -15.77 26.45
C GLU A 540 6.24 -15.25 25.01
N LYS A 541 5.76 -16.03 24.02
CA LYS A 541 5.90 -15.75 22.58
C LYS A 541 4.99 -14.61 22.10
N PRO A 542 5.44 -13.74 21.17
CA PRO A 542 4.60 -12.74 20.52
C PRO A 542 3.64 -13.35 19.49
N MET A 543 2.49 -12.69 19.28
CA MET A 543 1.52 -13.01 18.21
C MET A 543 1.77 -12.15 16.96
N LEU A 544 1.71 -12.76 15.77
CA LEU A 544 1.69 -12.05 14.49
C LEU A 544 0.25 -11.68 14.07
N VAL A 545 0.12 -10.53 13.40
CA VAL A 545 -1.05 -10.16 12.59
C VAL A 545 -0.50 -9.50 11.32
N GLU A 546 -0.97 -9.91 10.14
CA GLU A 546 -0.51 -9.39 8.85
C GLU A 546 -1.57 -8.49 8.20
N GLN A 547 -1.17 -7.29 7.79
CA GLN A 547 -1.90 -6.44 6.84
C GLN A 547 -0.90 -5.65 5.99
N GLY A 548 -1.08 -5.65 4.66
CA GLY A 548 -0.56 -4.61 3.77
C GLY A 548 0.96 -4.34 3.81
N GLY A 549 1.81 -5.38 3.77
CA GLY A 549 3.25 -5.24 3.51
C GLY A 549 4.13 -4.74 4.68
N ASN A 550 3.56 -4.11 5.71
CA ASN A 550 4.31 -3.60 6.87
C ASN A 550 4.11 -4.49 8.12
N ARG A 551 5.19 -5.07 8.66
CA ARG A 551 5.16 -5.79 9.94
C ARG A 551 5.35 -4.85 11.13
N LEU A 552 4.24 -4.43 11.73
CA LEU A 552 4.25 -3.67 12.98
C LEU A 552 4.55 -4.59 14.18
N VAL A 553 5.70 -4.41 14.84
CA VAL A 553 6.02 -5.11 16.10
C VAL A 553 5.52 -4.29 17.28
N ARG A 554 4.46 -4.77 17.94
CA ARG A 554 3.74 -4.01 18.98
C ARG A 554 4.15 -4.41 20.40
N TYR A 555 5.06 -3.65 21.00
CA TYR A 555 5.37 -3.72 22.44
C TYR A 555 4.45 -2.77 23.24
N GLY A 556 3.20 -3.18 23.45
CA GLY A 556 2.23 -2.40 24.23
C GLY A 556 1.66 -1.19 23.49
N GLN A 557 1.80 0.01 24.07
CA GLN A 557 1.20 1.25 23.55
C GLN A 557 2.07 2.06 22.58
N ALA A 558 3.35 1.69 22.38
CA ALA A 558 4.20 2.32 21.37
C ALA A 558 4.08 1.59 20.02
N VAL A 559 4.06 2.36 18.93
CA VAL A 559 4.18 1.86 17.56
C VAL A 559 5.59 2.23 17.08
N ALA A 560 6.46 1.24 16.95
CA ALA A 560 7.76 1.40 16.30
C ALA A 560 7.67 0.84 14.88
N LEU A 561 8.09 1.63 13.90
CA LEU A 561 8.46 1.11 12.58
C LEU A 561 9.83 0.45 12.74
N ASP A 562 9.86 -0.88 12.73
CA ASP A 562 11.12 -1.61 12.62
C ASP A 562 11.29 -2.04 11.17
N TYR A 563 12.24 -1.42 10.47
CA TYR A 563 12.56 -1.77 9.10
C TYR A 563 13.29 -3.14 9.07
N GLN A 564 12.58 -4.16 8.58
CA GLN A 564 13.00 -5.56 8.50
C GLN A 564 13.35 -5.95 7.06
N GLY A 565 14.09 -5.10 6.33
CA GLY A 565 14.46 -5.34 4.92
C GLY A 565 13.30 -5.27 3.91
N LEU A 566 12.17 -4.65 4.28
CA LEU A 566 10.98 -4.53 3.44
C LEU A 566 10.75 -3.07 3.03
N PHE A 567 11.00 -2.76 1.76
CA PHE A 567 10.83 -1.42 1.19
C PHE A 567 9.35 -1.02 1.05
N ARG A 568 9.06 0.29 1.17
CA ARG A 568 7.71 0.89 1.04
C ARG A 568 7.03 0.71 -0.34
N GLY A 569 7.73 0.16 -1.33
CA GLY A 569 7.39 0.14 -2.76
C GLY A 569 6.13 -0.63 -3.21
N HIS A 570 5.18 -0.90 -2.31
CA HIS A 570 3.85 -1.42 -2.61
C HIS A 570 2.70 -0.55 -2.08
N THR A 571 2.97 0.42 -1.19
CA THR A 571 1.92 1.17 -0.47
C THR A 571 1.97 2.68 -0.66
N VAL A 572 2.97 3.21 -1.37
CA VAL A 572 3.09 4.65 -1.65
C VAL A 572 3.11 4.84 -3.16
N GLU A 573 2.30 5.80 -3.61
CA GLU A 573 2.24 6.27 -4.98
C GLU A 573 3.61 6.86 -5.35
N GLN A 574 4.33 6.26 -6.30
CA GLN A 574 5.52 6.93 -6.87
C GLN A 574 4.99 8.06 -7.75
N GLU A 575 5.06 9.29 -7.24
CA GLU A 575 4.65 10.51 -7.92
C GLU A 575 5.49 10.76 -9.18
N ASP A 576 4.94 11.53 -10.13
CA ASP A 576 5.68 11.93 -11.33
C ASP A 576 6.83 12.88 -10.94
N GLU A 577 8.06 12.52 -11.33
CA GLU A 577 9.30 13.22 -10.96
C GLU A 577 9.45 14.55 -11.72
N ASP A 578 8.85 15.63 -11.21
CA ASP A 578 8.91 16.96 -11.82
C ASP A 578 9.98 17.88 -11.18
N ARG A 579 10.42 17.61 -9.95
CA ARG A 579 11.39 18.44 -9.20
C ARG A 579 12.36 17.62 -8.33
N TYR A 580 13.52 18.21 -8.04
CA TYR A 580 14.52 17.73 -7.08
C TYR A 580 14.34 18.35 -5.67
N PRO A 581 14.82 17.70 -4.60
CA PRO A 581 15.29 16.31 -4.56
C PRO A 581 14.13 15.30 -4.59
N TYR A 582 14.37 14.12 -5.18
CA TYR A 582 13.39 13.04 -5.23
C TYR A 582 14.04 11.67 -4.94
N SER A 583 13.22 10.67 -4.63
CA SER A 583 13.67 9.32 -4.29
C SER A 583 12.87 8.22 -4.99
N ARG A 584 13.48 7.04 -5.14
CA ARG A 584 12.78 5.81 -5.51
C ARG A 584 13.23 4.63 -4.67
N GLU A 585 12.27 3.83 -4.24
CA GLU A 585 12.49 2.58 -3.51
C GLU A 585 12.46 1.35 -4.45
N PRO A 586 13.22 0.29 -4.12
CA PRO A 586 13.04 -1.05 -4.68
C PRO A 586 11.62 -1.60 -4.50
N LEU A 587 11.27 -2.58 -5.33
CA LEU A 587 10.07 -3.39 -5.12
C LEU A 587 10.19 -4.20 -3.83
N PHE A 588 9.05 -4.49 -3.22
CA PHE A 588 8.93 -5.46 -2.14
C PHE A 588 9.58 -6.82 -2.50
N HIS A 589 10.25 -7.45 -1.53
CA HIS A 589 11.06 -8.67 -1.71
C HIS A 589 12.27 -8.59 -2.66
N THR A 590 12.71 -7.40 -3.09
CA THR A 590 14.01 -7.24 -3.76
C THR A 590 15.15 -7.41 -2.73
N GLU A 591 16.12 -8.31 -2.97
CA GLU A 591 17.33 -8.42 -2.14
C GLU A 591 18.13 -7.12 -2.16
N VAL A 592 18.69 -6.72 -1.01
CA VAL A 592 19.51 -5.51 -0.84
C VAL A 592 20.73 -5.51 -1.77
N ALA A 593 21.04 -4.35 -2.34
CA ALA A 593 22.13 -4.18 -3.29
C ALA A 593 23.50 -4.57 -2.72
N ARG A 594 24.17 -5.48 -3.43
CA ARG A 594 25.58 -5.80 -3.23
C ARG A 594 26.44 -4.95 -4.17
N TRP A 595 27.51 -4.41 -3.62
CA TRP A 595 28.42 -3.49 -4.29
C TRP A 595 29.87 -3.80 -3.93
N THR A 596 30.81 -3.22 -4.67
CA THR A 596 32.26 -3.34 -4.44
C THR A 596 32.93 -1.98 -4.50
N GLU A 597 33.94 -1.75 -3.67
CA GLU A 597 34.73 -0.52 -3.70
C GLU A 597 35.86 -0.60 -4.73
N ARG A 598 36.07 0.47 -5.51
CA ARG A 598 37.14 0.56 -6.53
C ARG A 598 38.04 1.76 -6.26
N GLU A 599 39.26 1.49 -5.79
CA GLU A 599 40.24 2.55 -5.47
C GLU A 599 40.70 3.38 -6.68
N ASP A 600 40.59 2.82 -7.89
CA ASP A 600 40.93 3.50 -9.15
C ASP A 600 39.85 4.48 -9.60
N LEU A 601 38.68 4.50 -8.97
CA LEU A 601 37.64 5.48 -9.29
C LEU A 601 38.02 6.89 -8.79
N PRO A 602 37.95 7.89 -9.68
CA PRO A 602 38.11 9.29 -9.34
C PRO A 602 36.83 9.82 -8.67
N VAL A 603 37.00 10.59 -7.59
CA VAL A 603 35.86 11.13 -6.84
C VAL A 603 35.49 12.52 -7.37
N GLY A 604 34.26 12.65 -7.87
CA GLY A 604 33.68 13.90 -8.37
C GLY A 604 33.51 14.97 -7.29
N LEU A 605 33.23 16.22 -7.68
CA LEU A 605 33.02 17.31 -6.73
C LEU A 605 31.85 17.02 -5.77
N ALA A 606 30.72 16.57 -6.32
CA ALA A 606 29.53 16.18 -5.56
C ALA A 606 29.85 15.11 -4.50
N GLY A 607 30.51 14.01 -4.91
CA GLY A 607 30.98 12.96 -4.01
C GLY A 607 31.88 13.50 -2.89
N LYS A 608 32.86 14.38 -3.17
CA LYS A 608 33.71 15.00 -2.14
C LYS A 608 32.91 15.84 -1.14
N LEU A 609 31.96 16.65 -1.63
CA LEU A 609 31.14 17.53 -0.80
C LEU A 609 30.21 16.71 0.10
N LEU A 610 29.50 15.73 -0.46
CA LEU A 610 28.59 14.86 0.29
C LEU A 610 29.34 13.96 1.27
N GLN A 611 30.47 13.36 0.89
CA GLN A 611 31.28 12.51 1.80
C GLN A 611 31.70 13.26 3.06
N LYS A 612 32.10 14.53 2.94
CA LYS A 612 32.50 15.35 4.08
C LYS A 612 31.33 15.65 5.04
N GLY A 613 30.13 15.89 4.52
CA GLY A 613 28.94 16.19 5.32
C GLY A 613 28.33 14.95 5.95
N LEU A 614 28.22 13.88 5.17
CA LEU A 614 27.62 12.61 5.59
C LEU A 614 28.54 11.80 6.51
N ALA A 615 29.85 12.06 6.58
CA ALA A 615 30.79 11.40 7.51
C ALA A 615 30.39 11.51 9.01
N VAL A 616 29.47 12.40 9.36
CA VAL A 616 28.85 12.45 10.70
C VAL A 616 27.93 11.24 10.95
N LEU A 617 27.30 10.67 9.92
CA LEU A 617 26.41 9.50 10.02
C LEU A 617 27.17 8.24 10.44
N GLU A 618 28.42 8.06 9.98
CA GLU A 618 29.28 6.94 10.41
C GLU A 618 29.59 7.00 11.92
N GLN A 619 29.53 8.20 12.52
CA GLN A 619 29.75 8.44 13.95
C GLN A 619 28.50 8.14 14.80
N LEU A 620 27.33 7.92 14.20
CA LEU A 620 26.10 7.52 14.90
C LEU A 620 26.15 6.05 15.39
N GLY A 621 27.20 5.30 15.05
CA GLY A 621 27.56 4.04 15.72
C GLY A 621 26.69 2.83 15.39
N ALA A 622 26.00 2.82 14.25
CA ALA A 622 25.08 1.76 13.81
C ALA A 622 25.55 1.00 12.54
N GLY A 623 26.86 0.99 12.28
CA GLY A 623 27.42 0.27 11.12
C GLY A 623 27.12 0.90 9.75
N ILE A 624 26.62 2.14 9.68
CA ILE A 624 26.49 2.91 8.44
C ILE A 624 27.87 3.09 7.81
N ARG A 625 27.98 2.87 6.49
CA ARG A 625 29.18 3.09 5.68
C ARG A 625 28.89 4.02 4.52
N ILE A 626 29.84 4.89 4.20
CA ILE A 626 29.74 5.85 3.11
C ILE A 626 30.89 5.64 2.14
N SER A 627 30.58 5.34 0.87
CA SER A 627 31.59 5.21 -0.18
C SER A 627 31.28 6.13 -1.36
N THR A 628 32.28 6.92 -1.75
CA THR A 628 32.33 7.69 -3.01
C THR A 628 32.97 6.90 -4.16
N ARG A 629 33.21 5.60 -3.94
CA ARG A 629 33.92 4.68 -4.85
C ARG A 629 33.19 3.35 -5.00
N ALA A 630 31.91 3.35 -4.63
CA ALA A 630 31.04 2.21 -4.80
C ALA A 630 30.84 1.91 -6.30
N THR A 631 30.79 0.62 -6.60
CA THR A 631 30.44 0.08 -7.91
C THR A 631 29.37 -0.98 -7.69
N LEU A 632 28.20 -0.80 -8.28
CA LEU A 632 27.23 -1.89 -8.39
C LEU A 632 27.51 -2.65 -9.70
N PRO A 633 27.94 -3.92 -9.63
CA PRO A 633 28.40 -4.65 -10.80
C PRO A 633 27.22 -5.07 -11.69
N VAL A 634 27.34 -4.83 -12.99
CA VAL A 634 26.34 -5.28 -13.96
C VAL A 634 26.66 -6.71 -14.39
N ALA A 635 25.64 -7.56 -14.44
CA ALA A 635 25.82 -9.01 -14.62
C ALA A 635 26.59 -9.32 -15.90
N ASP A 636 27.53 -10.27 -15.80
CA ASP A 636 28.38 -10.74 -16.91
C ASP A 636 29.24 -9.66 -17.60
N THR A 637 29.56 -8.57 -16.88
CA THR A 637 30.46 -7.50 -17.37
C THR A 637 31.57 -7.14 -16.37
N GLU A 638 32.66 -6.52 -16.87
CA GLU A 638 33.73 -5.94 -16.04
C GLU A 638 33.40 -4.50 -15.56
N TRP A 639 32.20 -4.00 -15.88
CA TRP A 639 31.75 -2.64 -15.63
C TRP A 639 30.62 -2.60 -14.58
N GLY A 640 30.36 -1.42 -14.03
CA GLY A 640 29.27 -1.23 -13.07
C GLY A 640 28.77 0.21 -13.09
N LEU A 641 27.63 0.45 -12.45
CA LEU A 641 27.14 1.80 -12.22
C LEU A 641 27.69 2.33 -10.90
N HIS A 642 28.06 3.61 -10.91
CA HIS A 642 28.75 4.31 -9.83
C HIS A 642 27.87 5.48 -9.38
N PRO A 643 27.38 5.51 -8.12
CA PRO A 643 26.72 6.68 -7.57
C PRO A 643 27.75 7.69 -7.06
N ASP A 644 27.38 8.97 -6.96
CA ASP A 644 28.23 10.00 -6.36
C ASP A 644 28.57 9.68 -4.89
N VAL A 645 27.58 9.15 -4.18
CA VAL A 645 27.74 8.53 -2.85
C VAL A 645 26.82 7.32 -2.72
N LEU A 646 27.36 6.21 -2.23
CA LEU A 646 26.57 5.12 -1.68
C LEU A 646 26.56 5.18 -0.15
N ILE A 647 25.37 5.02 0.44
CA ILE A 647 25.16 4.85 1.88
C ILE A 647 24.66 3.42 2.10
N GLU A 648 25.46 2.59 2.76
CA GLU A 648 25.08 1.23 3.17
C GLU A 648 24.81 1.20 4.67
N TRP A 649 23.71 0.58 5.09
CA TRP A 649 23.40 0.32 6.50
C TRP A 649 23.03 -1.17 6.69
N PRO A 650 24.04 -2.04 6.93
CA PRO A 650 23.84 -3.49 6.95
C PRO A 650 22.90 -3.97 8.07
N GLU A 651 22.97 -3.36 9.27
CA GLU A 651 22.10 -3.70 10.41
C GLU A 651 20.62 -3.49 10.13
N LYS A 652 20.30 -2.65 9.14
CA LYS A 652 18.95 -2.34 8.73
C LYS A 652 18.57 -3.01 7.40
N GLU A 653 19.48 -3.68 6.70
CA GLU A 653 19.24 -4.17 5.33
C GLU A 653 18.88 -3.03 4.36
N LEU A 654 19.51 -1.85 4.52
CA LEU A 654 19.30 -0.68 3.66
C LEU A 654 20.54 -0.34 2.82
N CYS A 655 20.33 -0.02 1.55
CA CYS A 655 21.34 0.54 0.65
C CYS A 655 20.74 1.71 -0.12
N VAL A 656 21.42 2.86 -0.16
CA VAL A 656 20.96 4.08 -0.84
C VAL A 656 22.05 4.60 -1.79
N ALA A 657 21.73 4.71 -3.07
CA ALA A 657 22.53 5.36 -4.10
C ALA A 657 22.09 6.83 -4.23
N VAL A 658 22.97 7.75 -3.85
CA VAL A 658 22.78 9.19 -4.04
C VAL A 658 23.44 9.59 -5.36
N LEU A 659 22.65 10.21 -6.23
CA LEU A 659 23.04 10.69 -7.55
C LEU A 659 22.87 12.21 -7.59
N VAL A 660 23.89 12.92 -8.07
CA VAL A 660 23.89 14.39 -8.13
C VAL A 660 23.91 14.84 -9.58
N ASP A 661 22.75 15.25 -10.05
CA ASP A 661 22.50 15.51 -11.46
C ASP A 661 22.97 16.93 -11.81
N ALA A 662 23.90 17.04 -12.76
CA ALA A 662 24.31 18.33 -13.34
C ALA A 662 23.65 18.56 -14.72
N PRO A 663 23.30 19.79 -15.11
CA PRO A 663 22.52 20.02 -16.32
C PRO A 663 23.28 19.64 -17.61
N TYR A 664 24.57 19.98 -17.73
CA TYR A 664 25.38 19.74 -18.93
C TYR A 664 26.89 19.59 -18.67
N ASP A 665 27.58 18.93 -19.59
CA ASP A 665 29.05 18.78 -19.66
C ASP A 665 29.75 20.14 -19.82
N LEU A 666 30.71 20.50 -18.95
CA LEU A 666 31.40 21.80 -19.03
C LEU A 666 32.38 21.91 -20.20
N ARG A 667 32.78 20.78 -20.80
CA ARG A 667 33.72 20.75 -21.94
C ARG A 667 32.98 20.73 -23.28
N THR A 668 31.83 20.05 -23.39
CA THR A 668 31.09 19.90 -24.65
C THR A 668 29.77 20.67 -24.72
N GLY A 669 29.26 21.21 -23.60
CA GLY A 669 27.94 21.84 -23.54
C GLY A 669 26.78 20.88 -23.84
N ALA A 670 27.02 19.57 -23.78
CA ALA A 670 26.03 18.54 -24.07
C ALA A 670 25.22 18.24 -22.80
N ALA A 671 23.92 18.06 -22.96
CA ALA A 671 23.04 17.70 -21.84
C ALA A 671 23.49 16.38 -21.18
N TRP A 672 23.46 16.36 -19.83
CA TRP A 672 23.69 15.14 -19.05
C TRP A 672 22.36 14.61 -18.51
N HIS A 673 21.62 15.45 -17.78
CA HIS A 673 20.33 15.09 -17.19
C HIS A 673 19.26 16.09 -17.66
N SER A 674 18.29 15.62 -18.45
CA SER A 674 17.23 16.48 -19.01
C SER A 674 15.95 15.72 -19.34
N VAL A 675 14.79 16.20 -18.91
CA VAL A 675 13.50 15.52 -19.12
C VAL A 675 12.96 15.81 -20.53
N PRO A 676 12.42 14.79 -21.24
CA PRO A 676 12.42 13.37 -20.89
C PRO A 676 13.77 12.68 -21.17
N SER A 677 14.44 12.19 -20.11
CA SER A 677 15.66 11.39 -20.19
C SER A 677 15.32 9.91 -20.03
N ALA A 678 15.49 9.14 -21.11
CA ALA A 678 15.43 7.69 -21.01
C ALA A 678 16.53 7.17 -20.08
N THR A 679 17.76 7.70 -20.23
CA THR A 679 18.96 7.30 -19.47
C THR A 679 18.75 7.39 -17.96
N ASP A 680 18.11 8.46 -17.47
CA ASP A 680 17.90 8.64 -16.03
C ASP A 680 16.85 7.70 -15.47
N SER A 681 15.77 7.45 -16.22
CA SER A 681 14.81 6.40 -15.89
C SER A 681 15.52 5.03 -15.81
N TRP A 682 16.38 4.70 -16.78
CA TRP A 682 17.14 3.44 -16.80
C TRP A 682 18.10 3.30 -15.61
N ILE A 683 18.81 4.35 -15.24
CA ILE A 683 19.70 4.36 -14.07
C ILE A 683 18.88 4.15 -12.79
N ASN A 684 17.74 4.82 -12.64
CA ASN A 684 16.85 4.68 -11.47
C ASN A 684 16.30 3.25 -11.36
N TYR A 685 15.87 2.66 -12.48
CA TYR A 685 15.43 1.27 -12.54
C TYR A 685 16.55 0.27 -12.23
N TYR A 686 17.79 0.53 -12.64
CA TYR A 686 18.92 -0.36 -12.35
C TYR A 686 19.18 -0.49 -10.85
N TYR A 687 19.33 0.64 -10.16
CA TYR A 687 19.58 0.67 -8.72
C TYR A 687 18.43 0.03 -7.93
N THR A 688 17.18 0.43 -8.23
CA THR A 688 16.00 -0.11 -7.55
C THR A 688 15.77 -1.60 -7.80
N ASN A 689 15.98 -2.09 -9.03
CA ASN A 689 15.98 -3.53 -9.35
C ASN A 689 17.05 -4.31 -8.58
N ARG A 690 18.22 -3.70 -8.31
CA ARG A 690 19.27 -4.32 -7.51
C ARG A 690 19.09 -4.16 -6.00
N GLY A 691 17.99 -3.56 -5.53
CA GLY A 691 17.74 -3.38 -4.09
C GLY A 691 18.51 -2.23 -3.45
N ALA A 692 18.86 -1.21 -4.23
CA ALA A 692 19.29 0.09 -3.72
C ALA A 692 18.15 1.10 -3.89
N CYS A 693 17.79 1.81 -2.82
CA CYS A 693 17.06 3.06 -2.95
C CYS A 693 17.88 4.05 -3.77
N VAL A 694 17.20 4.89 -4.55
CA VAL A 694 17.81 6.00 -5.28
C VAL A 694 17.37 7.30 -4.63
N VAL A 695 18.29 8.22 -4.45
CA VAL A 695 18.01 9.63 -4.16
C VAL A 695 18.71 10.47 -5.22
N ARG A 696 17.98 11.40 -5.83
CA ARG A 696 18.51 12.36 -6.81
C ARG A 696 18.37 13.79 -6.31
N VAL A 697 19.42 14.57 -6.55
CA VAL A 697 19.56 15.97 -6.14
C VAL A 697 20.20 16.75 -7.28
N ALA A 698 19.80 18.00 -7.51
CA ALA A 698 20.50 18.85 -8.47
C ALA A 698 21.90 19.26 -7.96
N GLU A 699 22.91 19.29 -8.82
CA GLU A 699 24.24 19.84 -8.50
C GLU A 699 24.13 21.27 -7.96
N GLU A 700 23.27 22.09 -8.58
CA GLU A 700 22.93 23.45 -8.15
C GLU A 700 22.44 23.50 -6.68
N GLN A 701 21.48 22.65 -6.30
CA GLN A 701 20.99 22.56 -4.91
C GLN A 701 22.10 22.15 -3.93
N LEU A 702 23.04 21.29 -4.36
CA LEU A 702 24.18 20.89 -3.53
C LEU A 702 25.17 22.04 -3.30
N ILE A 703 25.27 22.99 -4.24
CA ILE A 703 26.15 24.16 -4.15
C ILE A 703 25.49 25.32 -3.40
N GLU A 704 24.21 25.61 -3.68
CA GLU A 704 23.49 26.74 -3.08
C GLU A 704 22.93 26.42 -1.68
N ASP A 705 22.31 25.25 -1.50
CA ASP A 705 21.54 24.86 -0.30
C ASP A 705 22.08 23.56 0.36
N TYR A 706 23.40 23.43 0.44
CA TYR A 706 24.12 22.23 0.93
C TYR A 706 23.57 21.63 2.25
N GLU A 707 23.29 22.45 3.26
CA GLU A 707 22.77 21.96 4.55
C GLU A 707 21.37 21.34 4.41
N GLN A 708 20.56 21.83 3.47
CA GLN A 708 19.21 21.33 3.23
C GLN A 708 19.22 20.01 2.46
N VAL A 709 20.20 19.81 1.56
CA VAL A 709 20.46 18.50 0.92
C VAL A 709 20.84 17.45 1.97
N LEU A 710 21.72 17.79 2.91
CA LEU A 710 22.07 16.88 4.02
C LEU A 710 20.86 16.60 4.93
N ALA A 711 20.04 17.62 5.22
CA ALA A 711 18.81 17.45 6.01
C ALA A 711 17.78 16.55 5.31
N TYR A 712 17.62 16.67 3.99
CA TYR A 712 16.79 15.77 3.19
C TYR A 712 17.30 14.32 3.26
N LEU A 713 18.60 14.09 3.04
CA LEU A 713 19.19 12.75 3.12
C LEU A 713 19.04 12.13 4.52
N SER A 714 19.22 12.93 5.57
CA SER A 714 19.01 12.51 6.96
C SER A 714 17.54 12.13 7.21
N ASN A 715 16.59 12.98 6.76
CA ASN A 715 15.16 12.70 6.88
C ASN A 715 14.71 11.50 6.05
N TYR A 716 15.26 11.29 4.85
CA TYR A 716 14.99 10.11 4.04
C TYR A 716 15.41 8.83 4.77
N LEU A 717 16.62 8.79 5.33
CA LEU A 717 17.09 7.65 6.12
C LEU A 717 16.24 7.43 7.39
N TYR A 718 15.81 8.50 8.07
CA TYR A 718 14.84 8.42 9.17
C TYR A 718 13.52 7.78 8.71
N GLU A 719 12.97 8.21 7.58
CA GLU A 719 11.71 7.70 7.03
C GLU A 719 11.77 6.21 6.66
N GLN A 720 12.87 5.75 6.08
CA GLN A 720 13.04 4.33 5.74
C GLN A 720 13.28 3.47 6.99
N THR A 721 13.99 3.96 8.01
CA THR A 721 14.47 3.13 9.14
C THR A 721 13.72 3.27 10.46
N GLY A 722 12.96 4.35 10.64
CA GLY A 722 12.34 4.74 11.91
C GLY A 722 13.30 5.31 12.96
N ASP A 723 14.60 5.49 12.63
CA ASP A 723 15.60 5.92 13.61
C ASP A 723 15.56 7.43 13.87
N HIS A 724 14.87 7.83 14.95
CA HIS A 724 14.70 9.23 15.35
C HIS A 724 16.01 10.02 15.54
N ARG A 725 17.19 9.38 15.62
CA ARG A 725 18.49 10.08 15.63
C ARG A 725 18.80 10.82 14.33
N LEU A 726 18.13 10.44 13.25
CA LEU A 726 18.28 11.01 11.91
C LEU A 726 17.21 12.06 11.58
N MET A 727 16.22 12.25 12.45
CA MET A 727 15.11 13.18 12.23
C MET A 727 15.56 14.64 12.38
N GLN A 728 15.48 15.41 11.30
CA GLN A 728 15.82 16.83 11.23
C GLN A 728 14.56 17.70 11.16
N GLN A 729 14.41 18.65 12.09
CA GLN A 729 13.31 19.62 12.11
C GLN A 729 13.58 20.80 11.16
N VAL A 730 13.68 20.52 9.87
CA VAL A 730 13.96 21.51 8.81
C VAL A 730 12.75 21.62 7.90
N ALA A 731 12.36 22.85 7.56
CA ALA A 731 11.31 23.07 6.55
C ALA A 731 11.80 22.56 5.19
N TRP A 732 10.91 21.95 4.40
CA TRP A 732 11.27 21.47 3.07
C TRP A 732 11.71 22.64 2.17
N GLY A 733 12.80 22.39 1.44
CA GLY A 733 13.56 23.43 0.74
C GLY A 733 12.99 23.90 -0.59
N VAL A 734 13.72 24.81 -1.22
CA VAL A 734 13.43 25.25 -2.58
C VAL A 734 13.62 24.07 -3.53
N SER A 735 12.50 23.52 -3.98
CA SER A 735 12.50 22.36 -4.85
C SER A 735 12.76 22.78 -6.31
N THR A 736 13.85 22.30 -6.90
CA THR A 736 14.33 22.73 -8.24
C THR A 736 13.68 21.89 -9.33
N PRO A 737 13.00 22.48 -10.34
CA PRO A 737 12.43 21.71 -11.45
C PRO A 737 13.48 20.88 -12.19
N LEU A 738 13.09 19.68 -12.66
CA LEU A 738 13.95 18.92 -13.57
C LEU A 738 14.15 19.72 -14.87
N TRP A 739 15.41 19.85 -15.31
CA TRP A 739 15.73 20.62 -16.51
C TRP A 739 15.14 19.97 -17.77
N SER A 740 14.51 20.74 -18.65
CA SER A 740 14.10 20.24 -19.97
C SER A 740 15.27 20.24 -20.95
N ALA A 741 15.21 19.44 -22.02
CA ALA A 741 16.27 19.41 -23.04
C ALA A 741 16.55 20.80 -23.65
N GLU A 742 15.51 21.60 -23.87
CA GLU A 742 15.61 22.99 -24.34
C GLU A 742 16.21 23.92 -23.26
N GLY A 743 15.79 23.75 -22.00
CA GLY A 743 16.30 24.49 -20.85
C GLY A 743 17.79 24.25 -20.62
N VAL A 744 18.26 23.01 -20.78
CA VAL A 744 19.69 22.67 -20.70
C VAL A 744 20.49 23.31 -21.83
N GLN A 745 19.98 23.31 -23.07
CA GLN A 745 20.65 24.00 -24.18
C GLN A 745 20.77 25.52 -23.94
N ALA A 746 19.71 26.14 -23.42
CA ALA A 746 19.73 27.55 -23.03
C ALA A 746 20.72 27.81 -21.88
N ALA A 747 20.72 26.96 -20.85
CA ALA A 747 21.64 27.04 -19.72
C ALA A 747 23.12 26.95 -20.17
N ALA A 748 23.43 26.01 -21.07
CA ALA A 748 24.76 25.85 -21.65
C ALA A 748 25.18 27.06 -22.51
N ALA A 749 24.28 27.59 -23.33
CA ALA A 749 24.53 28.79 -24.15
C ALA A 749 24.75 30.06 -23.31
N HIS A 750 24.22 30.08 -22.07
CA HIS A 750 24.38 31.18 -21.13
C HIS A 750 25.44 30.94 -20.04
N HIS A 751 26.20 29.85 -20.10
CA HIS A 751 27.21 29.48 -19.10
C HIS A 751 26.65 29.43 -17.66
N TYR A 752 25.44 28.89 -17.50
CA TYR A 752 24.70 28.87 -16.24
C TYR A 752 25.39 28.04 -15.14
N ARG A 753 25.85 26.83 -15.46
CA ARG A 753 26.60 25.94 -14.56
C ARG A 753 27.91 26.60 -14.10
N GLU A 754 28.58 27.33 -14.98
CA GLU A 754 29.77 28.11 -14.65
C GLU A 754 29.49 29.28 -13.70
N GLN A 755 28.26 29.81 -13.68
CA GLN A 755 27.87 30.91 -12.78
C GLN A 755 27.70 30.41 -11.34
N TYR A 756 26.92 29.36 -11.09
CA TYR A 756 26.70 28.88 -9.72
C TYR A 756 27.91 28.13 -9.13
N LEU A 757 28.70 27.41 -9.94
CA LEU A 757 29.95 26.81 -9.46
C LEU A 757 30.96 27.89 -9.02
N GLY A 758 30.97 29.05 -9.68
CA GLY A 758 31.95 30.09 -9.43
C GLY A 758 33.39 29.66 -9.75
N ARG A 759 34.34 30.59 -9.61
CA ARG A 759 35.69 30.46 -10.20
C ARG A 759 36.51 29.27 -9.69
N ASP A 760 36.40 28.93 -8.42
CA ASP A 760 37.29 27.95 -7.79
C ASP A 760 36.76 26.52 -7.94
N LEU A 761 35.45 26.28 -7.70
CA LEU A 761 34.84 24.97 -7.96
C LEU A 761 34.82 24.65 -9.46
N LEU A 762 34.52 25.61 -10.33
CA LEU A 762 34.59 25.42 -11.79
C LEU A 762 35.95 24.90 -12.25
N ARG A 763 37.05 25.36 -11.63
CA ARG A 763 38.40 24.86 -11.94
C ARG A 763 38.56 23.40 -11.51
N GLU A 764 38.07 23.03 -10.33
CA GLU A 764 38.16 21.65 -9.84
C GLU A 764 37.28 20.69 -10.66
N THR A 765 36.04 21.06 -10.95
CA THR A 765 35.12 20.29 -11.79
C THR A 765 35.69 20.11 -13.20
N LEU A 766 36.18 21.18 -13.83
CA LEU A 766 36.76 21.10 -15.17
C LEU A 766 38.04 20.24 -15.21
N ALA A 767 38.87 20.27 -14.16
CA ALA A 767 40.04 19.40 -14.06
C ALA A 767 39.67 17.92 -13.88
N LEU A 768 38.58 17.64 -13.14
CA LEU A 768 38.02 16.29 -13.00
C LEU A 768 37.44 15.80 -14.33
N GLU A 769 36.52 16.55 -14.95
CA GLU A 769 35.89 16.18 -16.25
C GLU A 769 36.91 15.98 -17.39
N GLN A 770 38.08 16.63 -17.33
CA GLN A 770 39.21 16.39 -18.26
C GLN A 770 39.98 15.09 -17.99
N SER A 771 39.95 14.57 -16.77
CA SER A 771 40.70 13.37 -16.35
C SER A 771 39.87 12.08 -16.35
N VAL A 772 38.53 12.19 -16.32
CA VAL A 772 37.62 11.07 -16.10
C VAL A 772 36.75 10.79 -17.33
N ARG A 773 37.30 10.10 -18.34
CA ARG A 773 36.49 9.39 -19.35
C ARG A 773 37.16 8.09 -19.82
N PRO A 774 36.87 6.95 -19.18
CA PRO A 774 37.04 5.63 -19.80
C PRO A 774 36.18 5.54 -21.08
N ALA A 775 36.71 4.90 -22.13
CA ALA A 775 35.91 4.59 -23.31
C ALA A 775 34.85 3.53 -22.96
N GLY A 776 33.58 3.76 -23.32
CA GLY A 776 32.48 2.81 -23.09
C GLY A 776 31.29 3.33 -22.27
N TRP A 777 31.40 4.50 -21.65
CA TRP A 777 30.32 5.12 -20.83
C TRP A 777 29.01 5.43 -21.58
N GLU A 778 29.00 5.32 -22.91
CA GLU A 778 27.86 5.64 -23.77
C GLU A 778 26.93 4.44 -24.05
N GLN A 779 27.24 3.24 -23.53
CA GLN A 779 26.40 2.05 -23.68
C GLN A 779 25.81 1.63 -22.33
N LEU A 780 24.47 1.64 -22.24
CA LEU A 780 23.72 1.14 -21.09
C LEU A 780 24.04 -0.35 -20.87
N PRO A 781 24.34 -0.78 -19.63
CA PRO A 781 25.03 -2.06 -19.43
C PRO A 781 24.11 -3.28 -19.31
N PHE A 782 22.79 -3.13 -19.48
CA PHE A 782 21.80 -4.22 -19.39
C PHE A 782 20.69 -4.08 -20.45
N THR A 783 20.07 -5.20 -20.84
CA THR A 783 18.93 -5.22 -21.77
C THR A 783 17.60 -5.18 -21.03
N ILE A 784 16.51 -4.80 -21.73
CA ILE A 784 15.13 -4.81 -21.21
C ILE A 784 14.77 -6.18 -20.60
N GLU A 785 15.31 -7.25 -21.18
CA GLU A 785 15.10 -8.64 -20.76
C GLU A 785 15.59 -8.92 -19.33
N GLN A 786 16.55 -8.14 -18.81
CA GLN A 786 17.13 -8.30 -17.47
C GLN A 786 16.35 -7.54 -16.36
N LEU A 787 15.25 -6.85 -16.70
CA LEU A 787 14.33 -6.25 -15.72
C LEU A 787 13.36 -7.27 -15.09
N PRO A 788 12.89 -7.05 -13.84
CA PRO A 788 11.76 -7.77 -13.25
C PRO A 788 10.46 -7.59 -14.04
N ALA A 789 9.54 -8.55 -13.89
CA ALA A 789 8.26 -8.55 -14.60
C ALA A 789 7.45 -7.25 -14.38
N GLU A 790 7.41 -6.74 -13.15
CA GLU A 790 6.64 -5.52 -12.85
C GLU A 790 7.24 -4.26 -13.50
N TYR A 791 8.57 -4.10 -13.52
CA TYR A 791 9.21 -2.98 -14.22
C TYR A 791 9.07 -3.08 -15.76
N LYS A 792 9.06 -4.30 -16.32
CA LYS A 792 8.75 -4.50 -17.75
C LYS A 792 7.34 -4.00 -18.11
N LYS A 793 6.35 -4.16 -17.22
CA LYS A 793 5.01 -3.57 -17.40
C LYS A 793 5.04 -2.05 -17.39
N VAL A 794 5.87 -1.40 -16.55
CA VAL A 794 5.98 0.08 -16.53
C VAL A 794 6.50 0.59 -17.87
N LEU A 795 7.50 -0.10 -18.44
CA LEU A 795 8.01 0.23 -19.77
C LEU A 795 6.97 -0.04 -20.86
N ALA A 796 6.31 -1.20 -20.84
CA ALA A 796 5.25 -1.55 -21.79
C ALA A 796 4.08 -0.54 -21.76
N PHE A 797 3.74 0.01 -20.60
CA PHE A 797 2.78 1.12 -20.49
C PHE A 797 3.28 2.39 -21.17
N LYS A 798 4.53 2.81 -20.93
CA LYS A 798 5.13 3.98 -21.60
C LYS A 798 5.20 3.81 -23.12
N GLU A 799 5.50 2.61 -23.61
CA GLU A 799 5.48 2.28 -25.04
C GLU A 799 4.05 2.25 -25.61
N ALA A 800 3.09 1.66 -24.88
CA ALA A 800 1.69 1.60 -25.29
C ALA A 800 1.03 2.99 -25.36
N ALA A 801 1.43 3.92 -24.48
CA ALA A 801 0.94 5.30 -24.46
C ALA A 801 1.27 6.12 -25.74
N ALA A 802 2.18 5.63 -26.59
CA ALA A 802 2.40 6.19 -27.92
C ALA A 802 1.25 5.90 -28.91
N ARG A 803 0.42 4.89 -28.64
CA ARG A 803 -0.75 4.48 -29.45
C ARG A 803 -2.04 5.13 -28.93
N LYS A 804 -3.13 5.03 -29.70
CA LYS A 804 -4.42 5.65 -29.35
C LYS A 804 -5.10 5.00 -28.13
N TYR A 805 -5.05 3.68 -28.04
CA TYR A 805 -5.62 2.86 -26.98
C TYR A 805 -4.52 2.03 -26.31
N ILE A 806 -4.73 1.71 -25.04
CA ILE A 806 -3.89 0.81 -24.25
C ILE A 806 -4.77 -0.36 -23.83
N VAL A 807 -4.47 -1.56 -24.33
CA VAL A 807 -5.17 -2.80 -24.01
C VAL A 807 -4.39 -3.53 -22.94
N VAL A 808 -5.03 -3.80 -21.81
CA VAL A 808 -4.42 -4.40 -20.62
C VAL A 808 -5.07 -5.76 -20.38
N ARG A 809 -4.31 -6.85 -20.51
CA ARG A 809 -4.77 -8.19 -20.13
C ARG A 809 -4.62 -8.36 -18.62
N THR A 810 -5.69 -8.80 -17.95
CA THR A 810 -5.76 -8.93 -16.50
C THR A 810 -5.84 -10.39 -16.07
N ARG A 811 -5.42 -10.66 -14.83
CA ARG A 811 -5.51 -11.95 -14.14
C ARG A 811 -6.52 -11.89 -13.00
N PRO A 812 -7.08 -13.05 -12.59
CA PRO A 812 -7.16 -14.29 -13.37
C PRO A 812 -8.04 -14.12 -14.63
N TYR A 813 -8.11 -15.15 -15.48
CA TYR A 813 -9.05 -15.26 -16.61
C TYR A 813 -8.75 -14.46 -17.88
N GLY A 814 -7.58 -13.81 -17.99
CA GLY A 814 -7.13 -13.16 -19.21
C GLY A 814 -8.06 -12.08 -19.79
N SER A 815 -9.01 -11.54 -19.01
CA SER A 815 -9.94 -10.52 -19.49
C SER A 815 -9.20 -9.22 -19.78
N GLN A 816 -9.58 -8.55 -20.86
CA GLN A 816 -8.96 -7.32 -21.30
C GLN A 816 -9.75 -6.10 -20.86
N VAL A 817 -9.03 -5.09 -20.36
CA VAL A 817 -9.52 -3.74 -20.08
C VAL A 817 -8.90 -2.82 -21.13
N VAL A 818 -9.69 -1.92 -21.71
CA VAL A 818 -9.21 -1.04 -22.77
C VAL A 818 -9.25 0.38 -22.27
N PHE A 819 -8.13 1.06 -22.26
CA PHE A 819 -8.07 2.49 -21.97
C PHE A 819 -7.85 3.30 -23.24
N ARG A 820 -8.29 4.55 -23.22
CA ARG A 820 -7.77 5.59 -24.10
C ARG A 820 -6.55 6.23 -23.46
N LYS A 821 -5.54 6.59 -24.27
CA LYS A 821 -4.29 7.18 -23.75
C LYS A 821 -4.46 8.49 -22.95
N ASP A 822 -5.55 9.23 -23.19
CA ASP A 822 -5.92 10.47 -22.51
C ASP A 822 -6.83 10.24 -21.27
N GLN A 823 -7.22 8.99 -21.01
CA GLN A 823 -8.12 8.58 -19.93
C GLN A 823 -7.52 7.47 -19.04
N VAL A 824 -6.19 7.32 -19.04
CA VAL A 824 -5.46 6.42 -18.15
C VAL A 824 -4.15 7.07 -17.69
N GLN A 825 -3.83 6.86 -16.43
CA GLN A 825 -2.61 7.33 -15.80
C GLN A 825 -1.94 6.15 -15.10
N GLY A 826 -0.61 6.06 -15.22
CA GLY A 826 0.19 5.13 -14.43
C GLY A 826 0.62 5.83 -13.15
N LYS A 827 0.15 5.36 -11.98
CA LYS A 827 0.48 5.94 -10.68
C LYS A 827 1.24 4.91 -9.84
N GLY A 828 2.56 5.02 -9.83
CA GLY A 828 3.44 3.96 -9.33
C GLY A 828 3.21 2.61 -10.03
N LEU A 829 2.78 1.61 -9.27
CA LEU A 829 2.47 0.24 -9.75
C LEU A 829 0.97 0.00 -9.99
N TRP A 830 0.24 1.05 -10.37
CA TRP A 830 -1.20 1.01 -10.67
C TRP A 830 -1.48 1.70 -12.00
N LEU A 831 -2.42 1.15 -12.77
CA LEU A 831 -3.07 1.87 -13.88
C LEU A 831 -4.47 2.27 -13.43
N THR A 832 -4.75 3.56 -13.43
CA THR A 832 -6.08 4.10 -13.11
C THR A 832 -6.63 4.80 -14.34
N GLY A 833 -7.84 4.43 -14.76
CA GLY A 833 -8.47 5.01 -15.95
C GLY A 833 -9.91 4.57 -16.20
N VAL A 834 -10.48 5.00 -17.33
CA VAL A 834 -11.84 4.61 -17.74
C VAL A 834 -11.78 3.50 -18.79
N ASP A 835 -12.36 2.34 -18.48
CA ASP A 835 -12.51 1.24 -19.43
C ASP A 835 -13.47 1.63 -20.56
N GLN A 836 -12.98 1.59 -21.78
CA GLN A 836 -13.71 1.93 -23.00
C GLN A 836 -14.74 0.86 -23.37
N ILE A 837 -14.70 -0.34 -22.78
CA ILE A 837 -15.69 -1.40 -23.04
C ILE A 837 -16.88 -1.31 -22.09
N LYS A 838 -16.63 -1.40 -20.77
CA LYS A 838 -17.67 -1.38 -19.73
C LYS A 838 -18.13 0.03 -19.36
N ASN A 839 -17.36 1.07 -19.74
CA ASN A 839 -17.59 2.48 -19.41
C ASN A 839 -17.61 2.74 -17.89
N GLU A 840 -16.63 2.17 -17.18
CA GLU A 840 -16.45 2.29 -15.73
C GLU A 840 -15.01 2.73 -15.39
N THR A 841 -14.82 3.34 -14.22
CA THR A 841 -13.46 3.66 -13.73
C THR A 841 -12.85 2.41 -13.11
N VAL A 842 -11.66 2.04 -13.54
CA VAL A 842 -10.94 0.84 -13.11
C VAL A 842 -9.57 1.22 -12.57
N GLU A 843 -9.21 0.65 -11.43
CA GLU A 843 -7.87 0.71 -10.83
C GLU A 843 -7.25 -0.69 -10.91
N LEU A 844 -6.20 -0.85 -11.72
CA LEU A 844 -5.52 -2.12 -11.96
C LEU A 844 -4.12 -2.09 -11.33
N PRO A 845 -3.87 -2.82 -10.24
CA PRO A 845 -2.51 -3.00 -9.74
C PRO A 845 -1.71 -3.89 -10.69
N PHE A 846 -0.42 -3.62 -10.83
CA PHE A 846 0.42 -4.29 -11.82
C PHE A 846 0.55 -5.81 -11.60
N TRP A 847 0.43 -6.31 -10.36
CA TRP A 847 0.39 -7.75 -10.09
C TRP A 847 -0.84 -8.45 -10.71
N GLN A 848 -1.94 -7.71 -10.93
CA GLN A 848 -3.12 -8.19 -11.64
C GLN A 848 -2.96 -8.07 -13.16
N ILE A 849 -2.00 -7.29 -13.65
CA ILE A 849 -1.74 -7.11 -15.08
C ILE A 849 -0.81 -8.22 -15.58
N GLU A 850 -1.24 -8.90 -16.64
CA GLU A 850 -0.44 -9.89 -17.37
C GLU A 850 0.36 -9.25 -18.52
N GLU A 851 -0.33 -8.45 -19.35
CA GLU A 851 0.23 -7.86 -20.56
C GLU A 851 -0.35 -6.45 -20.78
N ILE A 852 0.46 -5.54 -21.31
CA ILE A 852 0.05 -4.19 -21.72
C ILE A 852 0.49 -4.00 -23.17
N ALA A 853 -0.46 -3.70 -24.05
CA ALA A 853 -0.23 -3.50 -25.47
C ALA A 853 -0.87 -2.19 -25.96
N GLY A 854 -0.16 -1.46 -26.83
CA GLY A 854 -0.70 -0.27 -27.48
C GLY A 854 -1.40 -0.61 -28.80
N ALA A 855 -2.58 -0.04 -29.03
CA ALA A 855 -3.38 -0.26 -30.25
C ALA A 855 -3.90 1.06 -30.84
N ASP A 856 -3.84 1.22 -32.17
CA ASP A 856 -4.40 2.41 -32.85
C ASP A 856 -5.89 2.26 -33.17
N ASN A 857 -6.37 1.03 -33.26
CA ASN A 857 -7.76 0.66 -33.40
C ASN A 857 -8.08 -0.57 -32.54
N ILE A 858 -9.32 -0.69 -32.11
CA ILE A 858 -9.86 -1.82 -31.33
C ILE A 858 -11.07 -2.48 -32.02
N ASP A 859 -11.39 -2.08 -33.26
CA ASP A 859 -12.42 -2.74 -34.06
C ASP A 859 -11.82 -3.95 -34.80
N LYS A 860 -12.46 -5.13 -34.67
CA LYS A 860 -12.14 -6.31 -35.47
C LYS A 860 -12.49 -6.05 -36.94
N PRO A 861 -11.59 -6.27 -37.91
CA PRO A 861 -11.87 -6.00 -39.32
C PRO A 861 -12.96 -6.94 -39.86
N VAL A 862 -14.11 -6.38 -40.25
CA VAL A 862 -15.23 -7.14 -40.81
C VAL A 862 -15.22 -7.05 -42.34
N GLU A 863 -15.14 -8.20 -43.01
CA GLU A 863 -15.32 -8.27 -44.47
C GLU A 863 -16.80 -8.06 -44.86
N GLY A 864 -17.09 -6.92 -45.47
CA GLY A 864 -18.42 -6.57 -46.00
C GLY A 864 -18.66 -5.06 -45.98
N GLY A 865 -19.25 -4.52 -47.06
CA GLY A 865 -19.57 -3.10 -47.16
C GLY A 865 -20.76 -2.66 -46.30
N ALA A 866 -21.18 -1.40 -46.47
CA ALA A 866 -22.10 -0.65 -45.59
C ALA A 866 -23.56 -1.19 -45.44
N GLN A 867 -23.85 -2.42 -45.85
CA GLN A 867 -25.16 -3.06 -45.65
C GLN A 867 -24.99 -4.58 -45.56
N LEU A 868 -24.98 -5.11 -44.34
CA LEU A 868 -24.87 -6.55 -44.06
C LEU A 868 -26.23 -7.24 -44.31
N SER A 869 -26.24 -8.45 -44.89
CA SER A 869 -27.46 -9.28 -44.90
C SER A 869 -27.77 -9.78 -43.49
N MET A 870 -29.01 -10.22 -43.25
CA MET A 870 -29.38 -10.80 -41.95
C MET A 870 -28.51 -12.02 -41.62
N GLU A 871 -28.27 -12.92 -42.59
CA GLU A 871 -27.43 -14.10 -42.39
C GLU A 871 -25.98 -13.71 -42.05
N ARG A 872 -25.44 -12.66 -42.71
CA ARG A 872 -24.09 -12.18 -42.42
C ARG A 872 -24.00 -11.50 -41.06
N LEU A 873 -25.02 -10.75 -40.65
CA LEU A 873 -25.11 -10.15 -39.31
C LEU A 873 -25.18 -11.23 -38.22
N GLN A 874 -26.00 -12.27 -38.42
CA GLN A 874 -26.08 -13.43 -37.52
C GLN A 874 -24.74 -14.16 -37.42
N ALA A 875 -24.04 -14.39 -38.54
CA ALA A 875 -22.72 -15.02 -38.54
C ALA A 875 -21.66 -14.18 -37.79
N ILE A 876 -21.65 -12.86 -37.97
CA ILE A 876 -20.75 -11.94 -37.25
C ILE A 876 -21.05 -11.93 -35.74
N LEU A 877 -22.34 -11.96 -35.36
CA LEU A 877 -22.75 -12.01 -33.96
C LEU A 877 -22.42 -13.36 -33.31
N ALA A 878 -22.60 -14.48 -34.03
CA ALA A 878 -22.19 -15.81 -33.54
C ALA A 878 -20.67 -15.90 -33.31
N ASP A 879 -19.87 -15.38 -34.24
CA ASP A 879 -18.40 -15.26 -34.10
C ASP A 879 -18.04 -14.45 -32.83
N ALA A 880 -18.65 -13.28 -32.66
CA ALA A 880 -18.42 -12.41 -31.50
C ALA A 880 -18.83 -13.05 -30.16
N VAL A 881 -19.99 -13.73 -30.12
CA VAL A 881 -20.47 -14.47 -28.93
C VAL A 881 -19.52 -15.60 -28.56
N CYS A 882 -19.02 -16.38 -29.54
CA CYS A 882 -18.10 -17.48 -29.29
C CYS A 882 -16.71 -17.02 -28.78
N GLN A 883 -16.27 -15.82 -29.18
CA GLN A 883 -15.00 -15.22 -28.73
C GLN A 883 -15.14 -14.24 -27.55
N TYR A 884 -16.35 -14.08 -26.98
CA TYR A 884 -16.59 -13.07 -25.93
C TYR A 884 -16.21 -11.63 -26.33
N HIS A 885 -16.28 -11.33 -27.64
CA HIS A 885 -16.01 -10.02 -28.20
C HIS A 885 -17.22 -9.08 -28.01
N PRO A 886 -17.05 -7.92 -27.35
CA PRO A 886 -18.07 -6.88 -27.30
C PRO A 886 -18.46 -6.37 -28.69
N VAL A 887 -19.67 -5.83 -28.83
CA VAL A 887 -20.09 -5.10 -30.04
C VAL A 887 -20.55 -3.68 -29.72
N ALA A 888 -19.94 -2.72 -30.41
CA ALA A 888 -20.46 -1.36 -30.46
C ALA A 888 -21.63 -1.31 -31.44
N VAL A 889 -22.83 -1.02 -30.95
CA VAL A 889 -24.08 -1.04 -31.73
C VAL A 889 -24.77 0.33 -31.72
N GLN A 890 -25.30 0.72 -32.87
CA GLN A 890 -26.35 1.74 -32.98
C GLN A 890 -27.67 1.04 -33.27
N TYR A 891 -28.64 1.15 -32.38
CA TYR A 891 -29.92 0.46 -32.48
C TYR A 891 -31.10 1.36 -32.09
N ARG A 892 -32.32 0.93 -32.42
CA ARG A 892 -33.55 1.61 -32.03
C ARG A 892 -34.04 1.12 -30.68
N GLY A 893 -34.13 2.02 -29.69
CA GLY A 893 -34.61 1.72 -28.35
C GLY A 893 -36.12 1.44 -28.30
N ALA A 894 -36.59 0.95 -27.16
CA ALA A 894 -38.02 0.69 -26.91
C ALA A 894 -38.89 1.96 -26.90
N ASP A 895 -38.27 3.13 -26.70
CA ASP A 895 -38.85 4.46 -26.86
C ASP A 895 -38.93 4.92 -28.33
N GLY A 896 -38.38 4.13 -29.26
CA GLY A 896 -38.33 4.42 -30.69
C GLY A 896 -37.18 5.32 -31.12
N ASN A 897 -36.33 5.79 -30.19
CA ASN A 897 -35.18 6.66 -30.47
C ASN A 897 -33.94 5.86 -30.87
N TRP A 898 -33.00 6.51 -31.55
CA TRP A 898 -31.68 5.92 -31.83
C TRP A 898 -30.78 6.01 -30.60
N GLN A 899 -30.21 4.89 -30.20
CA GLN A 899 -29.26 4.77 -29.10
C GLN A 899 -27.94 4.18 -29.61
N GLN A 900 -26.82 4.55 -28.98
CA GLN A 900 -25.50 3.97 -29.25
C GLN A 900 -24.90 3.47 -27.94
N THR A 901 -24.43 2.23 -27.91
CA THR A 901 -23.78 1.64 -26.74
C THR A 901 -22.79 0.57 -27.15
N ILE A 902 -21.94 0.14 -26.21
CA ILE A 902 -21.23 -1.13 -26.31
C ILE A 902 -22.04 -2.16 -25.53
N LEU A 903 -22.31 -3.29 -26.17
CA LEU A 903 -22.81 -4.48 -25.51
C LEU A 903 -21.63 -5.40 -25.26
N TYR A 904 -21.51 -5.93 -24.04
CA TYR A 904 -20.55 -6.96 -23.66
C TYR A 904 -21.27 -8.16 -23.03
N TRP A 905 -20.57 -9.30 -22.91
CA TRP A 905 -21.14 -10.60 -22.51
C TRP A 905 -22.39 -10.98 -23.33
N LEU A 906 -22.21 -11.02 -24.65
CA LEU A 906 -23.32 -11.23 -25.58
C LEU A 906 -23.82 -12.67 -25.62
N THR A 907 -25.11 -12.81 -25.89
CA THR A 907 -25.83 -14.05 -26.22
C THR A 907 -26.93 -13.75 -27.23
N PHE A 908 -27.36 -14.73 -28.01
CA PHE A 908 -28.70 -14.68 -28.61
C PHE A 908 -29.76 -14.78 -27.50
N ALA A 909 -30.94 -14.19 -27.70
CA ALA A 909 -31.94 -14.11 -26.64
C ALA A 909 -32.60 -15.47 -26.38
N PRO A 910 -32.59 -16.02 -25.15
CA PRO A 910 -33.24 -17.31 -24.86
C PRO A 910 -34.75 -17.27 -25.15
N LEU A 911 -35.30 -18.36 -25.70
CA LEU A 911 -36.72 -18.48 -26.04
C LEU A 911 -37.61 -18.62 -24.79
N GLN A 912 -37.11 -19.24 -23.72
CA GLN A 912 -37.84 -19.36 -22.46
C GLN A 912 -37.63 -18.09 -21.62
N GLY A 913 -38.56 -17.13 -21.78
CA GLY A 913 -38.42 -15.77 -21.27
C GLY A 913 -38.32 -15.64 -19.75
N GLY A 914 -37.13 -15.28 -19.29
CA GLY A 914 -36.83 -14.82 -17.93
C GLY A 914 -35.82 -13.68 -17.93
N SER A 915 -35.46 -13.18 -16.75
CA SER A 915 -34.31 -12.26 -16.61
C SER A 915 -33.02 -13.04 -16.78
N VAL A 916 -32.26 -12.76 -17.84
CA VAL A 916 -30.98 -13.44 -18.13
C VAL A 916 -29.87 -12.82 -17.29
N SER A 917 -29.14 -13.65 -16.54
CA SER A 917 -27.88 -13.24 -15.91
C SER A 917 -26.75 -13.30 -16.94
N LEU A 918 -25.91 -12.27 -16.99
CA LEU A 918 -24.74 -12.20 -17.88
C LEU A 918 -23.46 -12.08 -17.02
N PRO A 919 -22.36 -12.78 -17.34
CA PRO A 919 -22.20 -13.77 -18.42
C PRO A 919 -23.16 -14.96 -18.33
N TYR A 920 -23.71 -15.39 -19.48
CA TYR A 920 -24.76 -16.41 -19.49
C TYR A 920 -24.18 -17.83 -19.47
N GLY A 921 -24.21 -18.49 -18.30
CA GLY A 921 -23.68 -19.86 -18.14
C GLY A 921 -24.33 -20.91 -19.04
N GLY A 922 -25.62 -20.75 -19.37
CA GLY A 922 -26.38 -21.64 -20.26
C GLY A 922 -26.18 -21.38 -21.77
N LEU A 923 -25.39 -20.36 -22.14
CA LEU A 923 -25.23 -19.85 -23.51
C LEU A 923 -25.09 -20.94 -24.56
N PHE A 924 -24.09 -21.81 -24.41
CA PHE A 924 -23.77 -22.80 -25.44
C PHE A 924 -24.68 -24.03 -25.40
N GLN A 925 -25.35 -24.29 -24.28
CA GLN A 925 -26.36 -25.35 -24.23
C GLN A 925 -27.60 -24.93 -25.03
N ASP A 926 -28.13 -23.73 -24.75
CA ASP A 926 -29.30 -23.20 -25.47
C ASP A 926 -29.03 -22.96 -26.96
N LEU A 927 -27.80 -22.57 -27.32
CA LEU A 927 -27.37 -22.40 -28.71
C LEU A 927 -27.36 -23.72 -29.50
N MET A 928 -27.16 -24.86 -28.83
CA MET A 928 -27.14 -26.19 -29.44
C MET A 928 -28.50 -26.88 -29.46
N THR A 929 -29.40 -26.50 -28.57
CA THR A 929 -30.77 -27.05 -28.49
C THR A 929 -31.81 -26.17 -29.21
N ASP A 930 -31.37 -25.32 -30.15
CA ASP A 930 -32.19 -24.33 -30.87
C ASP A 930 -33.11 -23.51 -29.93
N SER A 931 -32.65 -23.28 -28.69
CA SER A 931 -33.44 -22.68 -27.60
C SER A 931 -33.25 -21.16 -27.50
N VAL A 932 -32.73 -20.53 -28.55
CA VAL A 932 -32.47 -19.09 -28.70
C VAL A 932 -33.25 -18.48 -29.87
N ASP A 933 -33.56 -17.19 -29.76
CA ASP A 933 -34.14 -16.36 -30.82
C ASP A 933 -33.01 -15.80 -31.72
N PRO A 934 -32.87 -16.26 -32.97
CA PRO A 934 -31.83 -15.79 -33.89
C PRO A 934 -32.09 -14.38 -34.44
N GLU A 935 -33.25 -13.77 -34.18
CA GLU A 935 -33.55 -12.37 -34.53
C GLU A 935 -33.26 -11.38 -33.38
N SER A 936 -32.80 -11.83 -32.20
CA SER A 936 -32.44 -10.94 -31.07
C SER A 936 -31.15 -11.34 -30.35
N ILE A 937 -30.39 -10.33 -29.93
CA ILE A 937 -29.34 -10.37 -28.88
C ILE A 937 -29.82 -9.48 -27.70
N VAL A 938 -29.15 -9.23 -26.58
CA VAL A 938 -28.77 -10.13 -25.49
C VAL A 938 -27.40 -9.71 -24.96
N GLY A 939 -27.25 -8.52 -24.34
CA GLY A 939 -25.94 -8.10 -23.78
C GLY A 939 -26.04 -7.08 -22.65
N MET A 940 -24.97 -6.97 -21.86
CA MET A 940 -24.83 -5.94 -20.82
C MET A 940 -24.44 -4.62 -21.49
N SER A 941 -25.18 -3.54 -21.22
CA SER A 941 -25.00 -2.26 -21.91
C SER A 941 -24.13 -1.28 -21.12
N ALA A 942 -23.00 -0.86 -21.70
CA ALA A 942 -22.07 0.11 -21.11
C ALA A 942 -22.69 1.51 -20.89
N LEU A 943 -23.71 1.88 -21.67
CA LEU A 943 -24.46 3.13 -21.49
C LEU A 943 -25.49 3.08 -20.35
N HIS A 944 -26.09 1.91 -20.11
CA HIS A 944 -27.25 1.76 -19.21
C HIS A 944 -26.94 0.98 -17.93
N HIS A 945 -25.75 0.37 -17.83
CA HIS A 945 -25.29 -0.53 -16.77
C HIS A 945 -26.34 -1.60 -16.41
N ARG A 946 -26.99 -2.17 -17.43
CA ARG A 946 -28.01 -3.23 -17.33
C ARG A 946 -28.08 -4.07 -18.59
N VAL A 947 -28.72 -5.24 -18.48
CA VAL A 947 -29.02 -6.13 -19.61
C VAL A 947 -29.99 -5.45 -20.57
N VAL A 948 -29.68 -5.48 -21.88
CA VAL A 948 -30.49 -4.92 -22.97
C VAL A 948 -30.70 -5.97 -24.05
N ARG A 949 -31.96 -6.13 -24.48
CA ARG A 949 -32.33 -6.90 -25.69
C ARG A 949 -32.45 -5.95 -26.87
N VAL A 950 -31.83 -6.31 -28.00
CA VAL A 950 -31.84 -5.61 -29.28
C VAL A 950 -32.24 -6.60 -30.36
N ALA A 951 -33.31 -6.29 -31.11
CA ALA A 951 -33.69 -7.05 -32.30
C ALA A 951 -32.76 -6.69 -33.47
N LEU A 952 -32.28 -7.67 -34.21
CA LEU A 952 -31.29 -7.49 -35.29
C LEU A 952 -31.77 -6.53 -36.38
N ARG A 953 -33.08 -6.54 -36.69
CA ARG A 953 -33.72 -5.62 -37.64
C ARG A 953 -33.71 -4.15 -37.22
N ASP A 954 -33.52 -3.87 -35.93
CA ASP A 954 -33.49 -2.53 -35.35
C ASP A 954 -32.03 -2.01 -35.18
N ILE A 955 -31.03 -2.79 -35.61
CA ILE A 955 -29.62 -2.40 -35.68
C ILE A 955 -29.37 -1.59 -36.97
N ARG A 956 -28.79 -0.39 -36.82
CA ARG A 956 -28.38 0.48 -37.93
C ARG A 956 -26.91 0.33 -38.29
N SER A 957 -26.06 0.12 -37.29
CA SER A 957 -24.64 -0.17 -37.49
C SER A 957 -24.11 -1.00 -36.32
N ILE A 958 -23.10 -1.82 -36.61
CA ILE A 958 -22.43 -2.68 -35.67
C ILE A 958 -20.93 -2.69 -35.97
N ARG A 959 -20.10 -2.72 -34.92
CA ARG A 959 -18.66 -3.00 -35.00
C ARG A 959 -18.34 -4.00 -33.90
N VAL A 960 -17.69 -5.12 -34.26
CA VAL A 960 -17.12 -6.06 -33.28
C VAL A 960 -15.83 -5.44 -32.76
N LEU A 961 -15.63 -5.47 -31.44
CA LEU A 961 -14.40 -5.02 -30.81
C LEU A 961 -13.47 -6.22 -30.62
N ASP A 962 -12.22 -6.07 -31.04
CA ASP A 962 -11.18 -7.12 -31.03
C ASP A 962 -10.55 -7.22 -29.62
N VAL A 963 -11.41 -7.53 -28.64
CA VAL A 963 -11.13 -7.42 -27.20
C VAL A 963 -11.88 -8.53 -26.47
N PHE A 964 -11.15 -9.39 -25.76
CA PHE A 964 -11.73 -10.49 -24.97
C PHE A 964 -12.18 -9.98 -23.60
N VAL A 965 -13.49 -9.87 -23.35
CA VAL A 965 -14.03 -9.32 -22.09
C VAL A 965 -14.95 -10.32 -21.40
N THR A 966 -14.49 -10.83 -20.26
CA THR A 966 -15.15 -11.93 -19.54
C THR A 966 -14.90 -11.85 -18.04
N GLU A 967 -15.62 -12.67 -17.27
CA GLU A 967 -15.39 -12.90 -15.84
C GLU A 967 -15.45 -14.41 -15.57
N ARG A 968 -15.36 -14.84 -14.30
CA ARG A 968 -15.31 -16.26 -13.92
C ARG A 968 -16.45 -17.08 -14.54
N GLU A 969 -17.66 -16.54 -14.51
CA GLU A 969 -18.88 -17.13 -15.04
C GLU A 969 -18.81 -17.28 -16.57
N GLY A 970 -18.15 -16.34 -17.26
CA GLY A 970 -17.96 -16.38 -18.71
C GLY A 970 -16.88 -17.36 -19.15
N ILE A 971 -15.81 -17.52 -18.37
CA ILE A 971 -14.87 -18.65 -18.53
C ILE A 971 -15.58 -19.97 -18.30
N GLY A 972 -16.40 -20.07 -17.25
CA GLY A 972 -17.23 -21.26 -17.00
C GLY A 972 -18.14 -21.60 -18.18
N ALA A 973 -18.79 -20.58 -18.77
CA ALA A 973 -19.60 -20.73 -19.97
C ALA A 973 -18.77 -21.21 -21.19
N LEU A 974 -17.59 -20.63 -21.45
CA LEU A 974 -16.71 -21.05 -22.55
C LEU A 974 -16.23 -22.49 -22.39
N VAL A 975 -15.75 -22.86 -21.20
CA VAL A 975 -15.28 -24.22 -20.91
C VAL A 975 -16.42 -25.23 -21.05
N ASN A 976 -17.60 -24.93 -20.50
CA ASN A 976 -18.82 -25.72 -20.70
C ASN A 976 -19.25 -25.78 -22.17
N GLY A 977 -19.05 -24.70 -22.93
CA GLY A 977 -19.34 -24.63 -24.35
C GLY A 977 -18.49 -25.57 -25.20
N ILE A 978 -17.22 -25.79 -24.83
CA ILE A 978 -16.37 -26.81 -25.47
C ILE A 978 -16.95 -28.20 -25.19
N TYR A 979 -17.36 -28.49 -23.95
CA TYR A 979 -18.01 -29.77 -23.61
C TYR A 979 -19.31 -29.98 -24.38
N CYS A 980 -20.18 -28.98 -24.43
CA CYS A 980 -21.41 -29.01 -25.24
C CYS A 980 -21.08 -29.24 -26.73
N ALA A 981 -20.06 -28.57 -27.27
CA ALA A 981 -19.63 -28.77 -28.65
C ALA A 981 -19.04 -30.17 -28.91
N VAL A 982 -18.42 -30.81 -27.93
CA VAL A 982 -18.06 -32.24 -28.01
C VAL A 982 -19.32 -33.12 -27.97
N LEU A 983 -20.23 -32.87 -27.03
CA LEU A 983 -21.46 -33.65 -26.83
C LEU A 983 -22.37 -33.66 -28.07
N TYR A 984 -22.50 -32.51 -28.76
CA TYR A 984 -23.23 -32.38 -30.01
C TYR A 984 -22.37 -32.61 -31.28
N GLN A 985 -21.17 -33.18 -31.13
CA GLN A 985 -20.25 -33.58 -32.19
C GLN A 985 -19.80 -32.43 -33.14
N GLN A 986 -19.85 -31.18 -32.65
CA GLN A 986 -19.46 -29.96 -33.36
C GLN A 986 -17.96 -29.64 -33.16
N ALA A 987 -17.08 -30.52 -33.63
CA ALA A 987 -15.63 -30.37 -33.47
C ALA A 987 -15.06 -28.99 -33.92
N PRO A 988 -15.51 -28.35 -35.03
CA PRO A 988 -15.02 -27.02 -35.41
C PRO A 988 -15.39 -25.91 -34.40
N LEU A 989 -16.56 -26.01 -33.75
CA LEU A 989 -16.98 -25.06 -32.73
C LEU A 989 -16.22 -25.29 -31.42
N ALA A 990 -16.04 -26.55 -31.01
CA ALA A 990 -15.21 -26.88 -29.85
C ALA A 990 -13.76 -26.35 -30.02
N GLU A 991 -13.19 -26.46 -31.22
CA GLU A 991 -11.87 -25.92 -31.55
C GLU A 991 -11.84 -24.38 -31.53
N LEU A 992 -12.87 -23.70 -32.06
CA LEU A 992 -13.01 -22.24 -31.96
C LEU A 992 -13.06 -21.76 -30.51
N LEU A 993 -13.89 -22.40 -29.68
CA LEU A 993 -14.08 -22.04 -28.27
C LEU A 993 -12.81 -22.30 -27.45
N TYR A 994 -12.15 -23.44 -27.65
CA TYR A 994 -10.87 -23.73 -26.99
C TYR A 994 -9.77 -22.75 -27.39
N ASN A 995 -9.67 -22.40 -28.69
CA ASN A 995 -8.68 -21.43 -29.16
C ASN A 995 -8.94 -20.01 -28.63
N SER A 996 -10.20 -19.68 -28.32
CA SER A 996 -10.62 -18.41 -27.72
C SER A 996 -10.33 -18.32 -26.21
N LEU A 997 -9.93 -19.42 -25.55
CA LEU A 997 -9.53 -19.38 -24.14
C LEU A 997 -8.14 -18.72 -23.97
N PRO A 998 -7.94 -17.95 -22.88
CA PRO A 998 -6.62 -17.55 -22.41
C PRO A 998 -5.69 -18.75 -22.12
N GLU A 999 -4.38 -18.55 -22.24
CA GLU A 999 -3.39 -19.64 -22.03
C GLU A 999 -3.33 -20.14 -20.58
N ASP A 1000 -3.53 -19.28 -19.57
CA ASP A 1000 -3.65 -19.69 -18.18
C ASP A 1000 -4.91 -20.56 -17.94
N VAL A 1001 -6.01 -20.22 -18.63
CA VAL A 1001 -7.27 -20.99 -18.57
C VAL A 1001 -7.15 -22.34 -19.30
N LYS A 1002 -6.39 -22.43 -20.40
CA LYS A 1002 -6.11 -23.71 -21.10
C LYS A 1002 -5.36 -24.73 -20.23
N LEU A 1003 -4.67 -24.28 -19.18
CA LEU A 1003 -4.01 -25.14 -18.19
C LEU A 1003 -4.95 -25.64 -17.08
N MET A 1004 -6.20 -25.16 -17.01
CA MET A 1004 -7.17 -25.64 -16.02
C MET A 1004 -7.62 -27.07 -16.36
N PRO A 1005 -7.74 -27.99 -15.38
CA PRO A 1005 -8.10 -29.39 -15.64
C PRO A 1005 -9.36 -29.58 -16.49
N TYR A 1006 -10.42 -28.81 -16.23
CA TYR A 1006 -11.66 -28.85 -17.03
C TYR A 1006 -11.47 -28.47 -18.51
N ALA A 1007 -10.64 -27.45 -18.79
CA ALA A 1007 -10.30 -27.07 -20.16
C ALA A 1007 -9.45 -28.15 -20.85
N GLN A 1008 -8.51 -28.77 -20.12
CA GLN A 1008 -7.69 -29.87 -20.64
C GLN A 1008 -8.51 -31.15 -20.91
N ALA A 1009 -9.45 -31.50 -20.04
CA ALA A 1009 -10.39 -32.60 -20.26
C ALA A 1009 -11.21 -32.39 -21.53
N ASN A 1010 -11.84 -31.23 -21.67
CA ASN A 1010 -12.64 -30.89 -22.84
C ASN A 1010 -11.82 -30.85 -24.13
N TYR A 1011 -10.54 -30.43 -24.05
CA TYR A 1011 -9.62 -30.50 -25.18
C TYR A 1011 -9.19 -31.94 -25.53
N ALA A 1012 -9.01 -32.80 -24.55
CA ALA A 1012 -8.74 -34.22 -24.77
C ALA A 1012 -9.95 -34.91 -25.44
N HIS A 1013 -11.17 -34.62 -24.98
CA HIS A 1013 -12.41 -35.10 -25.61
C HIS A 1013 -12.56 -34.58 -27.05
N LEU A 1014 -12.19 -33.32 -27.33
CA LEU A 1014 -12.11 -32.79 -28.69
C LEU A 1014 -11.06 -33.52 -29.54
N CYS A 1015 -9.86 -33.79 -29.00
CA CYS A 1015 -8.85 -34.59 -29.68
C CYS A 1015 -9.36 -36.00 -30.01
N MET A 1016 -10.23 -36.60 -29.20
CA MET A 1016 -10.88 -37.88 -29.50
C MET A 1016 -11.78 -37.76 -30.74
N LEU A 1017 -12.66 -36.74 -30.82
CA LEU A 1017 -13.48 -36.47 -32.01
C LEU A 1017 -12.66 -36.22 -33.27
N LYS A 1018 -11.51 -35.53 -33.14
CA LYS A 1018 -10.56 -35.30 -34.25
C LYS A 1018 -9.71 -36.52 -34.60
N GLN A 1019 -9.93 -37.67 -33.96
CA GLN A 1019 -9.13 -38.90 -34.07
C GLN A 1019 -7.64 -38.71 -33.71
N GLU A 1020 -7.29 -37.66 -32.97
CA GLU A 1020 -5.96 -37.37 -32.43
C GLU A 1020 -5.66 -38.21 -31.18
N TYR A 1021 -6.00 -39.50 -31.20
CA TYR A 1021 -6.05 -40.41 -30.04
C TYR A 1021 -4.80 -40.37 -29.13
N LYS A 1022 -3.60 -40.34 -29.72
CA LYS A 1022 -2.33 -40.29 -28.95
C LYS A 1022 -2.17 -39.00 -28.12
N LYS A 1023 -2.73 -37.90 -28.61
CA LYS A 1023 -2.67 -36.58 -27.97
C LYS A 1023 -3.70 -36.51 -26.83
N ALA A 1024 -4.91 -37.02 -27.06
CA ALA A 1024 -5.91 -37.21 -25.99
C ALA A 1024 -5.36 -38.06 -24.83
N TYR A 1025 -4.78 -39.24 -25.13
CA TYR A 1025 -4.14 -40.11 -24.12
C TYR A 1025 -3.06 -39.37 -23.31
N ALA A 1026 -2.19 -38.61 -23.98
CA ALA A 1026 -1.14 -37.83 -23.32
C ALA A 1026 -1.68 -36.72 -22.42
N ILE A 1027 -2.84 -36.13 -22.75
CA ILE A 1027 -3.48 -35.11 -21.91
C ILE A 1027 -4.14 -35.77 -20.68
N TYR A 1028 -4.96 -36.82 -20.85
CA TYR A 1028 -5.59 -37.50 -19.71
C TYR A 1028 -4.54 -37.96 -18.69
N THR A 1029 -3.45 -38.58 -19.16
CA THR A 1029 -2.34 -39.08 -18.32
C THR A 1029 -1.35 -38.01 -17.83
N SER A 1030 -1.56 -36.72 -18.12
CA SER A 1030 -0.69 -35.63 -17.65
C SER A 1030 -0.98 -35.16 -16.22
N ILE A 1031 -2.16 -35.51 -15.68
CA ILE A 1031 -2.62 -35.18 -14.33
C ILE A 1031 -2.75 -36.49 -13.54
N ASP A 1032 -2.43 -36.44 -12.24
CA ASP A 1032 -2.58 -37.59 -11.33
C ASP A 1032 -4.06 -37.98 -11.20
N PRO A 1033 -4.47 -39.24 -11.42
CA PRO A 1033 -5.85 -39.69 -11.31
C PRO A 1033 -6.51 -39.34 -9.97
N GLN A 1034 -5.72 -39.34 -8.89
CA GLN A 1034 -6.16 -39.07 -7.52
C GLN A 1034 -6.08 -37.58 -7.15
N GLN A 1035 -5.71 -36.70 -8.09
CA GLN A 1035 -5.68 -35.26 -7.83
C GLN A 1035 -7.10 -34.73 -7.57
N PRO A 1036 -7.35 -34.04 -6.45
CA PRO A 1036 -8.67 -33.48 -6.16
C PRO A 1036 -8.99 -32.31 -7.10
N MET A 1037 -10.19 -32.33 -7.68
CA MET A 1037 -10.69 -31.29 -8.60
C MET A 1037 -11.75 -30.40 -7.94
N GLN A 1038 -12.69 -31.01 -7.22
CA GLN A 1038 -13.73 -30.34 -6.43
C GLN A 1038 -13.97 -31.12 -5.13
N GLU A 1039 -14.83 -30.61 -4.24
CA GLU A 1039 -15.21 -31.34 -3.02
C GLU A 1039 -15.77 -32.73 -3.35
N ASN A 1040 -15.02 -33.77 -2.96
CA ASN A 1040 -15.34 -35.18 -3.20
C ASN A 1040 -15.33 -35.64 -4.66
N MET A 1041 -14.56 -34.98 -5.56
CA MET A 1041 -14.34 -35.46 -6.93
C MET A 1041 -12.86 -35.38 -7.33
N THR A 1042 -12.29 -36.51 -7.74
CA THR A 1042 -10.92 -36.62 -8.29
C THR A 1042 -10.89 -36.36 -9.80
N TRP A 1043 -9.69 -36.31 -10.38
CA TRP A 1043 -9.49 -36.30 -11.84
C TRP A 1043 -10.10 -37.54 -12.50
N GLU A 1044 -9.88 -38.72 -11.91
CA GLU A 1044 -10.45 -39.99 -12.36
C GLU A 1044 -11.98 -39.98 -12.38
N ASP A 1045 -12.61 -39.59 -11.27
CA ASP A 1045 -14.07 -39.49 -11.18
C ASP A 1045 -14.65 -38.57 -12.26
N MET A 1046 -13.98 -37.43 -12.50
CA MET A 1046 -14.42 -36.44 -13.46
C MET A 1046 -14.40 -36.99 -14.90
N ILE A 1047 -13.26 -37.54 -15.34
CA ILE A 1047 -13.15 -38.13 -16.68
C ILE A 1047 -14.05 -39.36 -16.84
N SER A 1048 -14.27 -40.13 -15.78
CA SER A 1048 -15.18 -41.28 -15.77
C SER A 1048 -16.64 -40.86 -15.96
N ASN A 1049 -17.07 -39.77 -15.29
CA ASN A 1049 -18.39 -39.17 -15.50
C ASN A 1049 -18.57 -38.64 -16.93
N ASP A 1050 -17.59 -37.89 -17.45
CA ASP A 1050 -17.60 -37.36 -18.82
C ASP A 1050 -17.70 -38.49 -19.85
N PHE A 1051 -16.84 -39.52 -19.75
CA PHE A 1051 -16.86 -40.68 -20.66
C PHE A 1051 -18.20 -41.40 -20.61
N THR A 1052 -18.75 -41.57 -19.40
CA THR A 1052 -20.06 -42.19 -19.19
C THR A 1052 -21.18 -41.38 -19.86
N GLU A 1053 -21.16 -40.05 -19.79
CA GLU A 1053 -22.15 -39.19 -20.44
C GLU A 1053 -21.98 -39.15 -21.96
N LEU A 1054 -20.74 -39.02 -22.47
CA LEU A 1054 -20.45 -39.03 -23.90
C LEU A 1054 -20.87 -40.35 -24.57
N VAL A 1055 -20.56 -41.49 -23.95
CA VAL A 1055 -21.00 -42.83 -24.43
C VAL A 1055 -22.53 -42.97 -24.38
N LYS A 1056 -23.20 -42.45 -23.33
CA LYS A 1056 -24.67 -42.45 -23.23
C LYS A 1056 -25.35 -41.61 -24.31
N ASN A 1057 -24.68 -40.58 -24.82
CA ASN A 1057 -25.17 -39.70 -25.88
C ASN A 1057 -24.67 -40.10 -27.30
N ASP A 1058 -24.15 -41.32 -27.46
CA ASP A 1058 -23.68 -41.88 -28.74
C ASP A 1058 -22.53 -41.08 -29.40
N VAL A 1059 -21.67 -40.47 -28.58
CA VAL A 1059 -20.52 -39.68 -29.02
C VAL A 1059 -19.29 -40.57 -29.14
N GLU A 1060 -18.98 -41.03 -30.35
CA GLU A 1060 -17.80 -41.88 -30.68
C GLU A 1060 -17.55 -43.01 -29.66
N PRO A 1061 -18.58 -43.80 -29.29
CA PRO A 1061 -18.54 -44.63 -28.07
C PRO A 1061 -17.43 -45.70 -28.11
N GLU A 1062 -17.12 -46.24 -29.30
CA GLU A 1062 -16.03 -47.21 -29.48
C GLU A 1062 -14.64 -46.62 -29.15
N LEU A 1063 -14.41 -45.33 -29.45
CA LEU A 1063 -13.15 -44.65 -29.17
C LEU A 1063 -13.01 -44.35 -27.68
N PHE A 1064 -14.07 -43.86 -27.02
CA PHE A 1064 -14.04 -43.56 -25.59
C PHE A 1064 -13.95 -44.83 -24.73
N ILE A 1065 -14.70 -45.89 -25.05
CA ILE A 1065 -14.57 -47.21 -24.37
C ILE A 1065 -13.14 -47.77 -24.52
N ARG A 1066 -12.54 -47.62 -25.71
CA ARG A 1066 -11.15 -48.02 -25.93
C ARG A 1066 -10.17 -47.18 -25.09
N MET A 1067 -10.38 -45.86 -24.99
CA MET A 1067 -9.58 -44.98 -24.13
C MET A 1067 -9.69 -45.38 -22.66
N ALA A 1068 -10.90 -45.65 -22.16
CA ALA A 1068 -11.12 -46.16 -20.80
C ALA A 1068 -10.33 -47.46 -20.54
N HIS A 1069 -10.33 -48.40 -21.47
CA HIS A 1069 -9.53 -49.63 -21.37
C HIS A 1069 -8.02 -49.39 -21.35
N ASP A 1070 -7.50 -48.43 -22.13
CA ASP A 1070 -6.07 -48.11 -22.16
C ASP A 1070 -5.64 -47.26 -20.94
N LEU A 1071 -6.52 -46.42 -20.38
CA LEU A 1071 -6.30 -45.73 -19.10
C LEU A 1071 -6.37 -46.70 -17.89
N ASN A 1072 -7.31 -47.67 -17.89
CA ASN A 1072 -7.35 -48.75 -16.90
C ASN A 1072 -6.03 -49.56 -16.87
N ARG A 1073 -5.36 -49.73 -18.02
CA ARG A 1073 -4.00 -50.33 -18.08
C ARG A 1073 -2.90 -49.44 -17.51
N ALA A 1074 -3.11 -48.13 -17.48
CA ALA A 1074 -2.22 -47.14 -16.87
C ALA A 1074 -2.45 -46.96 -15.37
N GLY A 1075 -3.40 -47.68 -14.77
CA GLY A 1075 -3.67 -47.67 -13.33
C GLY A 1075 -4.92 -46.89 -12.90
N TRP A 1076 -5.75 -46.46 -13.85
CA TRP A 1076 -7.04 -45.81 -13.56
C TRP A 1076 -8.15 -46.84 -13.24
N HIS A 1077 -9.30 -46.38 -12.74
CA HIS A 1077 -10.47 -47.21 -12.44
C HIS A 1077 -11.79 -46.68 -13.05
N PHE A 1078 -12.06 -47.06 -14.30
CA PHE A 1078 -13.35 -46.89 -14.98
C PHE A 1078 -14.21 -48.17 -14.85
N GLU A 1079 -15.52 -48.04 -14.56
CA GLU A 1079 -16.52 -49.13 -14.47
C GLU A 1079 -17.03 -49.63 -15.85
#